data_AF-A0A921QWA9-F1
#
_entry.id   AF-A0A921QWA9-F1
#
_cell.length_a   1.000
_cell.length_b   1.000
_cell.length_c   1.000
_cell.angle_alpha   90.00
_cell.angle_beta   90.00
_cell.angle_gamma   90.00
#
_symmetry.space_group_name_H-M   'P 1'
#
loop_
_entity.id
_entity.type
_entity.pdbx_description
1 polymer ?
#
loop_
_entity_poly.entity_id
_entity_poly.type
_entity_poly.pdbx_seq_one_letter_code
_entity_poly.pdbx_strand_id
1 'polypeptide(L)'
;MAAAGNEWINGYLEAILDAGSRLRGQRQGYGGGAGAAPPPLTTAALPRLLAEAGGHQAAAAYSPTRYFVEEVVSRFDDRDLHKTWTKVVATRNSQERSNRLENLCWRIWHVARKKKQVEWEYSRQLARRRLEQEQGSREVAEELSEGETTKADAGQQQPQAGLSVARIGSEARIVSDDEDDDGKDGDRNLYIVLISIHGLVRGENMELGRDSDTGGQVKYVVELARALAATAGVHRVDLLTRQISCPDVDWTYGEPVEMITHHHADDGDLGSGGGAYIVRLPCGPRDKYLPKESLWPHIPEFVDRALAHVTNVARALGDQLHPDAVAGAGSPPPVWPYVIHGHYADAAEVAAHLASALNVPMVMTGHSLGRNKLEQLLKLGRMPRAEIQGTYRIARRVEAEETGLDAAEVVVTSTKQEIEEQWGLYDGFDLMVERKLRVRRRRGVSCLGRYMPRMVVIPPGMDFSYVDTQDLAADGGGDADLQMIISSSSKKPLPPIWSEVLRFFANPHKPMILALSRPDPKKNVTTLLKAYGESRHLRELANLTLILGNRDDIEEMSGGAATVLTAVLKLIDRYDLYGCVAYPKHHKQTDVPHIYRLAAKTKGVFINPALVEPFGLTLIEAAAYGLPVVATKNGGPVDIIKALHNGLLVDPHDAAAITEALLSLLADKARWGECRRNGLRNIHRFSWPHHCRLYLSHVAANCDHPAPHQLLRVPASPRAAAAAAERSTDGSLSDSLRGLSISIDASHDLKAAGAGAGAGGDSAAAAIMDALRRRRRSTVDDRPPTARAAIGHAPGRRQSLLVLAVDCYNGDGTPDADRMKKAVDLALSAAAAAGGRLGCVLSTGMTIAEAAEALGACGADPAAFDALICSSGAELCYPWRDVAAADEEYAGHVAFRWPGDHVRAAVPRLGKAEGAKEADLAVDEAACSVHCHAYAVAGASKVKKVDSIRQSLRMRGFRCNLVYTRACTRLNVIPLSASRPRALRYLSIQWGIDLDKVAVLVGDKGDTDRERVLPGLHRTLVLPELVSHGSEELRRDEDGFLAEDVVAMDSPNILTLAEYQAAADILKAI
;
A
#
# COMPACT_ATOMS: atom_id res chain seq x y z
N MET A 1 -19.39 28.93 42.64
CA MET A 1 -19.96 30.19 42.14
C MET A 1 -20.48 29.96 40.73
N ALA A 2 -21.79 29.78 40.60
CA ALA A 2 -22.51 29.71 39.34
C ALA A 2 -23.07 31.13 39.03
N ALA A 3 -23.23 31.46 37.75
CA ALA A 3 -23.80 32.71 37.20
C ALA A 3 -22.86 33.87 36.79
N ALA A 4 -21.70 33.58 36.19
CA ALA A 4 -21.09 34.52 35.22
C ALA A 4 -21.50 34.08 33.81
N GLY A 5 -22.55 34.71 33.28
CA GLY A 5 -23.30 34.27 32.11
C GLY A 5 -22.61 34.53 30.76
N ASN A 6 -23.04 33.75 29.77
CA ASN A 6 -22.65 33.74 28.34
C ASN A 6 -22.91 35.07 27.58
N GLU A 7 -22.67 36.25 28.17
CA GLU A 7 -22.96 37.56 27.54
C GLU A 7 -22.06 37.88 26.33
N TRP A 8 -20.84 37.36 26.32
CA TRP A 8 -19.89 37.58 25.22
C TRP A 8 -20.33 36.91 23.90
N ILE A 9 -21.08 35.80 23.97
CA ILE A 9 -21.62 35.10 22.78
C ILE A 9 -22.65 35.98 22.08
N ASN A 10 -23.51 36.66 22.85
CA ASN A 10 -24.47 37.61 22.30
C ASN A 10 -23.74 38.79 21.63
N GLY A 11 -22.70 39.32 22.27
CA GLY A 11 -21.87 40.39 21.68
C GLY A 11 -21.19 40.00 20.36
N TYR A 12 -20.68 38.77 20.24
CA TYR A 12 -20.08 38.27 18.99
C TYR A 12 -21.10 38.03 17.89
N LEU A 13 -22.26 37.48 18.22
CA LEU A 13 -23.33 37.24 17.25
C LEU A 13 -23.97 38.55 16.75
N GLU A 14 -24.10 39.55 17.63
CA GLU A 14 -24.52 40.90 17.25
C GLU A 14 -23.48 41.58 16.36
N ALA A 15 -22.18 41.42 16.64
CA ALA A 15 -21.10 41.92 15.77
C ALA A 15 -21.10 41.27 14.37
N ILE A 16 -21.41 39.97 14.26
CA ILE A 16 -21.57 39.26 12.97
C ILE A 16 -22.76 39.83 12.18
N LEU A 17 -23.86 40.14 12.85
CA LEU A 17 -25.04 40.73 12.21
C LEU A 17 -24.81 42.16 11.76
N ASP A 18 -24.08 42.94 12.55
CA ASP A 18 -23.75 44.34 12.26
C ASP A 18 -22.70 44.47 11.13
N ALA A 19 -21.73 43.55 11.04
CA ALA A 19 -20.85 43.45 9.88
C ALA A 19 -21.63 43.11 8.59
N GLY A 20 -22.66 42.25 8.71
CA GLY A 20 -23.51 41.84 7.59
C GLY A 20 -24.56 42.86 7.15
N SER A 21 -24.88 43.88 7.95
CA SER A 21 -25.77 45.00 7.59
C SER A 21 -25.00 46.11 6.85
N ARG A 22 -23.77 46.42 7.29
CA ARG A 22 -22.88 47.41 6.65
C ARG A 22 -22.51 47.06 5.21
N LEU A 23 -22.33 45.77 4.90
CA LEU A 23 -22.09 45.29 3.53
C LEU A 23 -23.32 45.41 2.60
N ARG A 24 -24.55 45.48 3.13
CA ARG A 24 -25.77 45.69 2.33
C ARG A 24 -26.05 47.16 2.07
N GLY A 25 -25.71 48.07 2.99
CA GLY A 25 -25.85 49.52 2.81
C GLY A 25 -25.04 50.06 1.63
N GLN A 26 -23.92 49.42 1.28
CA GLN A 26 -23.10 49.78 0.11
C GLN A 26 -23.67 49.32 -1.26
N ARG A 27 -24.74 48.52 -1.29
CA ARG A 27 -25.37 48.07 -2.55
C ARG A 27 -26.65 48.84 -2.94
N GLN A 28 -27.12 49.78 -2.11
CA GLN A 28 -28.26 50.64 -2.43
C GLN A 28 -27.83 52.11 -2.40
N GLY A 29 -27.34 52.62 -3.54
CA GLY A 29 -26.96 54.04 -3.64
C GLY A 29 -26.11 54.38 -4.85
N TYR A 30 -26.59 54.14 -6.06
CA TYR A 30 -26.10 54.82 -7.26
C TYR A 30 -27.29 55.46 -7.98
N GLY A 31 -27.35 56.80 -7.92
CA GLY A 31 -28.42 57.59 -8.52
C GLY A 31 -28.18 59.10 -8.39
N GLY A 32 -27.16 59.60 -9.09
CA GLY A 32 -27.13 60.93 -9.74
C GLY A 32 -26.94 62.20 -8.90
N GLY A 33 -26.07 63.10 -9.41
CA GLY A 33 -26.25 64.55 -9.29
C GLY A 33 -25.14 65.31 -8.57
N ALA A 34 -24.46 66.17 -9.32
CA ALA A 34 -23.32 66.99 -8.94
C ALA A 34 -23.68 68.31 -8.20
N GLY A 35 -22.71 68.92 -7.50
CA GLY A 35 -22.69 70.38 -7.26
C GLY A 35 -22.22 70.86 -5.89
N ALA A 36 -20.99 71.40 -5.85
CA ALA A 36 -20.47 72.52 -5.03
C ALA A 36 -20.56 72.51 -3.48
N ALA A 37 -19.37 72.64 -2.84
CA ALA A 37 -19.09 73.01 -1.44
C ALA A 37 -19.38 74.52 -1.18
N PRO A 38 -19.50 75.06 0.07
CA PRO A 38 -18.41 75.15 1.09
C PRO A 38 -18.94 75.28 2.58
N PRO A 39 -18.17 75.76 3.59
CA PRO A 39 -16.96 75.23 4.24
C PRO A 39 -17.17 75.12 5.80
N PRO A 40 -16.16 75.20 6.72
CA PRO A 40 -15.92 74.13 7.69
C PRO A 40 -15.93 74.57 9.18
N LEU A 41 -15.58 73.60 10.06
CA LEU A 41 -15.20 73.68 11.48
C LEU A 41 -16.41 73.68 12.45
N THR A 42 -16.54 72.80 13.46
CA THR A 42 -15.62 71.96 14.26
C THR A 42 -16.43 70.88 15.01
N THR A 43 -15.87 69.69 15.26
CA THR A 43 -15.54 69.17 16.62
C THR A 43 -15.02 67.73 16.55
N ALA A 44 -14.13 67.42 17.49
CA ALA A 44 -13.37 66.19 17.67
C ALA A 44 -14.22 64.95 18.00
N ALA A 45 -13.80 63.79 17.48
CA ALA A 45 -13.53 62.53 18.18
C ALA A 45 -13.46 61.35 17.19
N LEU A 46 -12.25 60.76 17.01
CA LEU A 46 -11.86 59.44 16.45
C LEU A 46 -12.54 58.88 15.15
N PRO A 47 -11.89 58.00 14.34
CA PRO A 47 -10.55 57.44 14.44
C PRO A 47 -9.68 57.57 13.17
N ARG A 48 -8.36 57.66 13.39
CA ARG A 48 -7.33 57.34 12.40
C ARG A 48 -7.08 55.83 12.44
N LEU A 49 -7.44 55.11 11.39
CA LEU A 49 -6.79 53.88 10.93
C LEU A 49 -7.40 53.53 9.56
N LEU A 50 -6.52 53.36 8.56
CA LEU A 50 -6.77 53.00 7.16
C LEU A 50 -7.01 54.19 6.19
N ALA A 51 -5.92 54.85 5.81
CA ALA A 51 -5.67 55.20 4.40
C ALA A 51 -4.21 55.60 4.22
N GLU A 52 -3.36 54.61 3.95
CA GLU A 52 -2.27 54.75 2.97
C GLU A 52 -1.96 53.34 2.46
N ALA A 53 -2.88 52.86 1.61
CA ALA A 53 -2.65 51.74 0.72
C ALA A 53 -2.36 52.32 -0.67
N GLY A 54 -1.24 51.91 -1.25
CA GLY A 54 -0.93 52.09 -2.67
C GLY A 54 -0.10 50.91 -3.14
N GLY A 55 -0.77 49.84 -3.59
CA GLY A 55 -0.13 48.67 -4.20
C GLY A 55 -1.05 47.44 -4.21
N HIS A 56 -1.69 47.19 -5.35
CA HIS A 56 -2.67 46.12 -5.58
C HIS A 56 -2.13 44.69 -5.35
N GLN A 57 -2.77 43.91 -4.46
CA GLN A 57 -3.30 42.56 -4.74
C GLN A 57 -4.06 41.96 -3.52
N ALA A 58 -5.36 41.71 -3.73
CA ALA A 58 -6.32 40.86 -2.99
C ALA A 58 -6.08 40.54 -1.49
N ALA A 59 -6.54 41.43 -0.60
CA ALA A 59 -6.76 41.11 0.81
C ALA A 59 -8.02 40.24 1.00
N ALA A 60 -7.84 39.01 1.49
CA ALA A 60 -8.93 38.19 2.01
C ALA A 60 -9.52 38.87 3.26
N ALA A 61 -10.70 39.47 3.13
CA ALA A 61 -11.38 40.12 4.24
C ALA A 61 -11.61 39.15 5.41
N TYR A 62 -11.15 39.54 6.61
CA TYR A 62 -11.48 38.87 7.87
C TYR A 62 -12.99 38.68 7.97
N SER A 63 -13.43 37.42 8.11
CA SER A 63 -14.83 37.06 8.30
C SER A 63 -15.04 36.68 9.76
N PRO A 64 -15.72 37.52 10.56
CA PRO A 64 -16.05 37.20 11.95
C PRO A 64 -16.84 35.88 12.08
N THR A 65 -17.65 35.56 11.06
CA THR A 65 -18.39 34.29 10.95
C THR A 65 -17.44 33.09 10.87
N ARG A 66 -16.34 33.22 10.12
CA ARG A 66 -15.35 32.15 9.96
C ARG A 66 -14.58 31.91 11.26
N TYR A 67 -14.14 32.98 11.91
CA TYR A 67 -13.45 32.92 13.20
C TYR A 67 -14.33 32.29 14.30
N PHE A 68 -15.59 32.71 14.41
CA PHE A 68 -16.52 32.20 15.42
C PHE A 68 -16.82 30.71 15.23
N VAL A 69 -17.00 30.25 14.00
CA VAL A 69 -17.21 28.82 13.70
C VAL A 69 -15.98 27.98 14.01
N GLU A 70 -14.77 28.49 13.76
CA GLU A 70 -13.52 27.75 13.95
C GLU A 70 -13.12 27.62 15.43
N GLU A 71 -13.25 28.68 16.23
CA GLU A 71 -12.77 28.71 17.63
C GLU A 71 -13.87 28.42 18.68
N VAL A 72 -15.13 28.81 18.44
CA VAL A 72 -16.19 28.71 19.46
C VAL A 72 -16.95 27.38 19.35
N VAL A 73 -17.27 26.92 18.13
CA VAL A 73 -18.07 25.69 17.96
C VAL A 73 -17.29 24.43 18.34
N SER A 74 -15.96 24.46 18.23
CA SER A 74 -15.07 23.33 18.57
C SER A 74 -14.87 23.13 20.07
N ARG A 75 -15.17 24.13 20.92
CA ARG A 75 -14.86 24.12 22.36
C ARG A 75 -16.07 24.04 23.31
N PHE A 76 -17.30 24.14 22.80
CA PHE A 76 -18.50 24.29 23.66
C PHE A 76 -19.43 23.06 23.72
N ASP A 77 -20.12 22.91 24.86
CA ASP A 77 -21.14 21.88 25.08
C ASP A 77 -22.43 22.18 24.29
N ASP A 78 -23.00 21.15 23.67
CA ASP A 78 -24.24 21.22 22.86
C ASP A 78 -25.41 21.76 23.71
N ARG A 79 -25.42 21.41 25.00
CA ARG A 79 -26.42 21.88 25.97
C ARG A 79 -26.35 23.38 26.22
N ASP A 80 -25.17 23.97 26.19
CA ASP A 80 -25.01 25.40 26.47
C ASP A 80 -25.33 26.26 25.25
N LEU A 81 -25.03 25.78 24.04
CA LEU A 81 -25.52 26.35 22.78
C LEU A 81 -27.06 26.27 22.70
N HIS A 82 -27.65 25.13 23.05
CA HIS A 82 -29.11 24.98 23.09
C HIS A 82 -29.76 25.88 24.14
N LYS A 83 -29.24 25.93 25.37
CA LYS A 83 -29.74 26.87 26.40
C LYS A 83 -29.63 28.31 25.94
N THR A 84 -28.56 28.68 25.26
CA THR A 84 -28.38 30.03 24.72
C THR A 84 -29.42 30.31 23.62
N TRP A 85 -29.65 29.37 22.70
CA TRP A 85 -30.74 29.47 21.71
C TRP A 85 -32.12 29.59 22.37
N THR A 86 -32.47 28.70 23.30
CA THR A 86 -33.75 28.73 24.02
C THR A 86 -33.90 30.01 24.84
N LYS A 87 -32.82 30.53 25.44
CA LYS A 87 -32.82 31.81 26.16
C LYS A 87 -33.03 32.98 25.20
N VAL A 88 -32.42 32.96 24.03
CA VAL A 88 -32.62 33.98 22.99
C VAL A 88 -34.07 33.97 22.49
N VAL A 89 -34.67 32.78 22.34
CA VAL A 89 -36.09 32.60 21.97
C VAL A 89 -37.03 33.05 23.09
N ALA A 90 -36.71 32.75 24.35
CA ALA A 90 -37.58 33.02 25.49
C ALA A 90 -37.56 34.47 26.01
N THR A 91 -36.52 35.25 25.72
CA THR A 91 -36.33 36.59 26.32
C THR A 91 -36.80 37.77 25.46
N ARG A 92 -37.48 37.57 24.32
CA ARG A 92 -37.78 38.68 23.38
C ARG A 92 -39.25 38.80 22.94
N ASN A 93 -39.66 40.06 22.76
CA ASN A 93 -41.03 40.53 22.54
C ASN A 93 -41.47 40.30 21.07
N SER A 94 -42.77 40.04 20.85
CA SER A 94 -43.34 39.51 19.60
C SER A 94 -43.28 40.44 18.36
N GLN A 95 -42.83 41.70 18.50
CA GLN A 95 -42.79 42.69 17.42
C GLN A 95 -41.44 42.83 16.69
N GLU A 96 -40.32 42.29 17.22
CA GLU A 96 -38.97 42.40 16.60
C GLU A 96 -38.42 41.03 16.17
N ARG A 97 -39.14 40.31 15.30
CA ARG A 97 -38.68 39.04 14.72
C ARG A 97 -37.51 39.24 13.75
N SER A 98 -36.29 39.38 14.25
CA SER A 98 -35.09 39.24 13.41
C SER A 98 -34.80 37.75 13.19
N ASN A 99 -35.41 37.17 12.15
CA ASN A 99 -35.22 35.77 11.75
C ASN A 99 -33.72 35.39 11.57
N ARG A 100 -32.81 36.35 11.42
CA ARG A 100 -31.41 36.10 11.02
C ARG A 100 -30.52 35.60 12.15
N LEU A 101 -30.68 36.12 13.37
CA LEU A 101 -29.90 35.68 14.55
C LEU A 101 -30.32 34.28 14.99
N GLU A 102 -31.63 34.06 15.06
CA GLU A 102 -32.23 32.77 15.41
C GLU A 102 -31.81 31.69 14.40
N ASN A 103 -31.90 31.99 13.10
CA ASN A 103 -31.42 31.09 12.05
C ASN A 103 -29.91 30.85 12.14
N LEU A 104 -29.10 31.83 12.53
CA LEU A 104 -27.65 31.66 12.70
C LEU A 104 -27.34 30.75 13.89
N CYS A 105 -27.92 31.02 15.06
CA CYS A 105 -27.77 30.18 16.26
C CYS A 105 -28.25 28.75 16.00
N TRP A 106 -29.41 28.60 15.36
CA TRP A 106 -29.94 27.29 14.98
C TRP A 106 -29.02 26.57 13.99
N ARG A 107 -28.50 27.25 12.95
CA ARG A 107 -27.55 26.64 12.00
C ARG A 107 -26.26 26.20 12.69
N ILE A 108 -25.72 27.02 13.59
CA ILE A 108 -24.49 26.70 14.33
C ILE A 108 -24.72 25.49 15.24
N TRP A 109 -25.80 25.52 16.03
CA TRP A 109 -26.22 24.41 16.89
C TRP A 109 -26.45 23.13 16.08
N HIS A 110 -27.19 23.23 14.98
CA HIS A 110 -27.48 22.11 14.09
C HIS A 110 -26.20 21.52 13.46
N VAL A 111 -25.26 22.35 13.01
CA VAL A 111 -23.96 21.90 12.46
C VAL A 111 -23.11 21.22 13.54
N ALA A 112 -23.03 21.80 14.75
CA ALA A 112 -22.29 21.23 15.88
C ALA A 112 -22.86 19.87 16.31
N ARG A 113 -24.20 19.77 16.39
CA ARG A 113 -24.91 18.53 16.71
C ARG A 113 -24.71 17.47 15.63
N LYS A 114 -24.81 17.85 14.35
CA LYS A 114 -24.55 16.95 13.22
C LYS A 114 -23.12 16.44 13.23
N LYS A 115 -22.13 17.28 13.57
CA LYS A 115 -20.72 16.86 13.76
C LYS A 115 -20.60 15.80 14.86
N LYS A 116 -21.12 16.08 16.07
CA LYS A 116 -21.10 15.11 17.19
C LYS A 116 -21.83 13.81 16.85
N GLN A 117 -22.93 13.89 16.10
CA GLN A 117 -23.67 12.71 15.65
C GLN A 117 -22.80 11.85 14.72
N VAL A 118 -22.14 12.44 13.72
CA VAL A 118 -21.24 11.71 12.81
C VAL A 118 -20.06 11.11 13.56
N GLU A 119 -19.43 11.85 14.47
CA GLU A 119 -18.35 11.34 15.32
C GLU A 119 -18.82 10.16 16.20
N TRP A 120 -20.02 10.26 16.78
CA TRP A 120 -20.62 9.20 17.59
C TRP A 120 -20.97 7.96 16.77
N GLU A 121 -21.58 8.13 15.58
CA GLU A 121 -21.90 7.03 14.67
C GLU A 121 -20.63 6.29 14.22
N TYR A 122 -19.59 7.04 13.85
CA TYR A 122 -18.28 6.46 13.50
C TYR A 122 -17.62 5.73 14.67
N SER A 123 -17.62 6.32 15.87
CA SER A 123 -17.07 5.69 17.08
C SER A 123 -17.80 4.38 17.41
N ARG A 124 -19.13 4.36 17.23
CA ARG A 124 -19.95 3.17 17.40
C ARG A 124 -19.64 2.09 16.37
N GLN A 125 -19.44 2.47 15.10
CA GLN A 125 -19.04 1.54 14.03
C GLN A 125 -17.65 0.94 14.30
N LEU A 126 -16.69 1.77 14.73
CA LEU A 126 -15.36 1.31 15.10
C LEU A 126 -15.39 0.37 16.31
N ALA A 127 -16.18 0.69 17.34
CA ALA A 127 -16.36 -0.17 18.50
C ALA A 127 -16.97 -1.53 18.13
N ARG A 128 -17.96 -1.54 17.24
CA ARG A 128 -18.54 -2.79 16.71
C ARG A 128 -17.50 -3.62 15.96
N ARG A 129 -16.71 -3.00 15.08
CA ARG A 129 -15.63 -3.70 14.36
C ARG A 129 -14.59 -4.29 15.30
N ARG A 130 -14.18 -3.56 16.34
CA ARG A 130 -13.26 -4.07 17.37
C ARG A 130 -13.83 -5.28 18.10
N LEU A 131 -15.12 -5.25 18.46
CA LEU A 131 -15.79 -6.39 19.06
C LEU A 131 -15.79 -7.61 18.13
N GLU A 132 -16.12 -7.41 16.85
CA GLU A 132 -16.11 -8.47 15.83
C GLU A 132 -14.69 -9.06 15.63
N GLN A 133 -13.66 -8.21 15.63
CA GLN A 133 -12.27 -8.62 15.56
C GLN A 133 -11.84 -9.40 16.80
N GLU A 134 -12.14 -8.92 18.00
CA GLU A 134 -11.85 -9.63 19.26
C GLU A 134 -12.55 -10.99 19.31
N GLN A 135 -13.81 -11.07 18.88
CA GLN A 135 -14.54 -12.32 18.76
C GLN A 135 -13.88 -13.26 17.75
N GLY A 136 -13.52 -12.75 16.56
CA GLY A 136 -12.80 -13.53 15.55
C GLY A 136 -11.47 -14.07 16.08
N SER A 137 -10.70 -13.25 16.79
CA SER A 137 -9.43 -13.64 17.41
C SER A 137 -9.60 -14.70 18.50
N ARG A 138 -10.72 -14.70 19.23
CA ARG A 138 -11.09 -15.76 20.19
C ARG A 138 -11.51 -17.06 19.50
N GLU A 139 -12.33 -16.99 18.46
CA GLU A 139 -12.70 -18.19 17.68
C GLU A 139 -11.46 -18.86 17.07
N VAL A 140 -10.58 -18.06 16.46
CA VAL A 140 -9.30 -18.57 15.92
C VAL A 140 -8.44 -19.17 17.04
N ALA A 141 -8.44 -18.56 18.22
CA ALA A 141 -7.72 -19.10 19.37
C ALA A 141 -8.20 -20.50 19.75
N GLU A 142 -9.52 -20.69 19.82
CA GLU A 142 -10.17 -21.94 20.19
C GLU A 142 -9.92 -23.03 19.13
N GLU A 143 -10.18 -22.73 17.86
CA GLU A 143 -9.97 -23.67 16.74
C GLU A 143 -8.51 -24.12 16.62
N LEU A 144 -7.54 -23.22 16.81
CA LEU A 144 -6.13 -23.57 16.78
C LEU A 144 -5.72 -24.44 17.98
N SER A 145 -6.36 -24.28 19.13
CA SER A 145 -6.12 -25.11 20.32
C SER A 145 -6.77 -26.50 20.20
N GLU A 146 -7.98 -26.60 19.67
CA GLU A 146 -8.66 -27.88 19.42
C GLU A 146 -7.88 -28.74 18.42
N GLY A 147 -7.36 -28.12 17.36
CA GLY A 147 -6.50 -28.81 16.38
C GLY A 147 -5.18 -29.35 16.93
N GLU A 148 -4.77 -29.01 18.16
CA GLU A 148 -3.64 -29.65 18.86
C GLU A 148 -4.02 -30.97 19.54
N THR A 149 -5.31 -31.19 19.82
CA THR A 149 -5.81 -32.39 20.51
C THR A 149 -6.19 -33.53 19.55
N THR A 150 -6.46 -33.22 18.28
CA THR A 150 -6.88 -34.19 17.26
C THR A 150 -5.79 -34.45 16.21
N LYS A 151 -4.73 -35.17 16.59
CA LYS A 151 -3.90 -36.09 15.76
C LYS A 151 -2.58 -36.40 16.48
N ALA A 152 -2.68 -37.22 17.52
CA ALA A 152 -1.65 -38.21 17.84
C ALA A 152 -2.20 -39.57 17.41
N ASP A 153 -2.16 -39.87 16.10
CA ASP A 153 -2.22 -41.28 15.65
C ASP A 153 -1.58 -41.48 14.27
N ALA A 154 -1.10 -42.72 14.08
CA ALA A 154 0.07 -43.17 13.34
C ALA A 154 0.19 -42.88 11.82
N GLY A 155 1.42 -42.54 11.44
CA GLY A 155 1.94 -42.54 10.06
C GLY A 155 3.42 -42.17 10.06
N GLN A 156 4.30 -43.11 10.43
CA GLN A 156 5.74 -42.90 10.51
C GLN A 156 6.34 -42.57 9.13
N GLN A 157 6.66 -41.30 8.91
CA GLN A 157 7.88 -40.94 8.19
C GLN A 157 8.82 -40.30 9.20
N GLN A 158 9.94 -40.96 9.46
CA GLN A 158 10.98 -40.47 10.35
C GLN A 158 11.44 -39.08 9.87
N PRO A 159 11.47 -38.06 10.74
CA PRO A 159 12.24 -36.86 10.45
C PRO A 159 13.71 -37.27 10.43
N GLN A 160 14.43 -36.93 9.36
CA GLN A 160 15.88 -37.03 9.33
C GLN A 160 16.43 -36.27 10.55
N ALA A 161 17.03 -37.04 11.47
CA ALA A 161 17.67 -36.53 12.66
C ALA A 161 18.92 -35.74 12.24
N GLY A 162 18.90 -34.43 12.47
CA GLY A 162 20.05 -33.58 12.19
C GLY A 162 19.75 -32.09 12.06
N LEU A 163 18.80 -31.53 12.81
CA LEU A 163 18.67 -30.08 12.92
C LEU A 163 18.66 -29.71 14.39
N SER A 164 19.78 -29.13 14.84
CA SER A 164 19.85 -28.49 16.15
C SER A 164 18.68 -27.51 16.26
N VAL A 165 17.87 -27.64 17.31
CA VAL A 165 16.90 -26.62 17.68
C VAL A 165 17.70 -25.37 18.05
N ALA A 166 17.99 -24.54 17.07
CA ALA A 166 18.53 -23.21 17.31
C ALA A 166 17.43 -22.45 18.07
N ARG A 167 17.70 -22.11 19.34
CA ARG A 167 16.97 -21.06 20.04
C ARG A 167 17.28 -19.75 19.31
N ILE A 168 16.55 -19.46 18.24
CA ILE A 168 16.63 -18.16 17.58
C ILE A 168 15.88 -17.19 18.48
N GLY A 169 16.62 -16.23 19.04
CA GLY A 169 16.06 -15.09 19.77
C GLY A 169 15.02 -14.37 18.92
N SER A 170 14.19 -13.53 19.54
CA SER A 170 13.17 -12.74 18.86
C SER A 170 13.70 -11.75 17.80
N GLU A 171 15.00 -11.69 17.58
CA GLU A 171 15.68 -10.87 16.59
C GLU A 171 16.05 -11.78 15.42
N ALA A 172 15.60 -11.44 14.21
CA ALA A 172 16.13 -12.07 13.00
C ALA A 172 17.65 -12.00 13.07
N ARG A 173 18.36 -13.12 12.88
CA ARG A 173 19.82 -13.09 12.73
C ARG A 173 20.10 -12.13 11.58
N ILE A 174 20.69 -10.99 11.91
CA ILE A 174 21.16 -10.02 10.91
C ILE A 174 22.20 -10.78 10.11
N VAL A 175 22.02 -10.88 8.79
CA VAL A 175 23.07 -11.38 7.90
C VAL A 175 24.28 -10.47 8.14
N SER A 176 25.30 -11.01 8.81
CA SER A 176 26.51 -10.28 9.17
C SER A 176 27.51 -10.39 8.03
N ASP A 177 28.13 -9.27 7.68
CA ASP A 177 29.24 -9.19 6.72
C ASP A 177 30.50 -9.98 7.20
N ASP A 178 30.51 -10.47 8.45
CA ASP A 178 31.67 -11.13 9.11
C ASP A 178 31.51 -12.65 9.33
N GLU A 179 30.34 -13.26 9.03
CA GLU A 179 30.19 -14.74 8.99
C GLU A 179 30.47 -15.29 7.56
N ASP A 180 31.13 -14.48 6.73
CA ASP A 180 31.40 -14.68 5.30
C ASP A 180 32.73 -15.41 5.01
N ASP A 181 33.21 -16.30 5.89
CA ASP A 181 34.40 -17.14 5.64
C ASP A 181 34.05 -18.48 4.95
N ASP A 182 32.75 -18.80 4.81
CA ASP A 182 32.27 -20.03 4.17
C ASP A 182 31.88 -19.82 2.68
N GLY A 183 32.54 -18.92 1.96
CA GLY A 183 32.72 -18.93 0.49
C GLY A 183 31.53 -19.21 -0.44
N LYS A 184 30.27 -19.12 0.02
CA LYS A 184 29.08 -19.58 -0.73
C LYS A 184 28.07 -18.49 -1.07
N ASP A 185 28.16 -17.30 -0.48
CA ASP A 185 27.13 -16.26 -0.63
C ASP A 185 27.54 -15.03 -1.47
N GLY A 186 28.78 -14.98 -1.95
CA GLY A 186 29.21 -13.99 -2.96
C GLY A 186 28.51 -14.15 -4.34
N ASP A 187 27.58 -15.10 -4.45
CA ASP A 187 27.00 -15.58 -5.72
C ASP A 187 25.48 -15.31 -5.85
N ARG A 188 24.86 -14.59 -4.90
CA ARG A 188 23.44 -14.25 -5.03
C ARG A 188 23.28 -13.10 -6.02
N ASN A 189 22.62 -13.33 -7.15
CA ASN A 189 22.29 -12.30 -8.13
C ASN A 189 20.82 -11.87 -7.99
N LEU A 190 20.48 -11.15 -6.92
CA LEU A 190 19.08 -10.81 -6.62
C LEU A 190 18.50 -9.74 -7.57
N TYR A 191 17.30 -10.00 -8.08
CA TYR A 191 16.46 -9.02 -8.78
C TYR A 191 15.35 -8.51 -7.85
N ILE A 192 15.27 -7.21 -7.58
CA ILE A 192 14.27 -6.61 -6.70
C ILE A 192 13.41 -5.62 -7.47
N VAL A 193 12.09 -5.65 -7.25
CA VAL A 193 11.15 -4.71 -7.86
C VAL A 193 10.50 -3.87 -6.77
N LEU A 194 10.65 -2.55 -6.84
CA LEU A 194 9.96 -1.57 -6.02
C LEU A 194 8.86 -0.91 -6.86
N ILE A 195 7.73 -0.56 -6.26
CA ILE A 195 6.62 0.09 -6.96
C ILE A 195 6.18 1.35 -6.22
N SER A 196 6.13 2.47 -6.93
CA SER A 196 5.61 3.75 -6.45
C SER A 196 4.96 4.51 -7.61
N ILE A 197 3.63 4.48 -7.70
CA ILE A 197 2.90 4.90 -8.91
C ILE A 197 2.59 6.39 -8.90
N HIS A 198 1.94 6.89 -7.84
CA HIS A 198 1.63 8.30 -7.72
C HIS A 198 2.85 9.18 -7.45
N GLY A 199 2.65 10.49 -7.62
CA GLY A 199 3.69 11.50 -7.43
C GLY A 199 4.63 11.62 -8.63
N LEU A 200 5.58 12.54 -8.52
CA LEU A 200 6.59 12.81 -9.55
C LEU A 200 7.93 12.17 -9.15
N VAL A 201 8.19 10.96 -9.66
CA VAL A 201 9.38 10.15 -9.32
C VAL A 201 10.52 10.37 -10.32
N ARG A 202 11.67 10.87 -9.83
CA ARG A 202 12.92 11.02 -10.59
C ARG A 202 14.13 10.87 -9.67
N GLY A 203 15.29 10.49 -10.22
CA GLY A 203 16.49 10.18 -9.46
C GLY A 203 17.17 11.41 -8.88
N GLU A 204 17.20 12.52 -9.61
CA GLU A 204 17.83 13.77 -9.20
C GLU A 204 16.87 14.97 -9.27
N ASN A 205 17.18 16.03 -8.53
CA ASN A 205 16.40 17.27 -8.50
C ASN A 205 14.91 17.10 -8.15
N MET A 206 14.51 16.06 -7.40
CA MET A 206 13.11 15.77 -7.06
C MET A 206 12.31 17.02 -6.66
N GLU A 207 11.10 17.19 -7.23
CA GLU A 207 10.17 18.30 -6.93
C GLU A 207 9.45 18.11 -5.57
N LEU A 208 10.20 17.85 -4.51
CA LEU A 208 9.67 17.57 -3.19
C LEU A 208 8.85 18.75 -2.66
N GLY A 209 7.60 18.48 -2.27
CA GLY A 209 6.69 19.48 -1.72
C GLY A 209 5.90 20.27 -2.75
N ARG A 210 5.97 19.92 -4.04
CA ARG A 210 5.11 20.50 -5.10
C ARG A 210 3.62 20.33 -4.78
N ASP A 211 3.24 19.15 -4.34
CA ASP A 211 1.87 18.76 -4.01
C ASP A 211 1.84 17.69 -2.91
N SER A 212 0.66 17.14 -2.62
CA SER A 212 0.47 16.10 -1.61
C SER A 212 1.00 14.72 -2.01
N ASP A 213 1.43 14.56 -3.25
CA ASP A 213 1.76 13.27 -3.88
C ASP A 213 3.27 13.15 -4.06
N THR A 214 3.98 14.28 -4.17
CA THR A 214 5.43 14.35 -4.32
C THR A 214 6.10 14.83 -3.03
N GLY A 215 6.49 13.89 -2.17
CA GLY A 215 7.05 14.21 -0.85
C GLY A 215 8.01 13.15 -0.30
N GLY A 216 8.00 12.97 1.02
CA GLY A 216 8.92 12.06 1.72
C GLY A 216 8.90 10.62 1.22
N GLN A 217 7.75 10.13 0.74
CA GLN A 217 7.65 8.83 0.09
C GLN A 217 8.55 8.73 -1.15
N VAL A 218 8.48 9.71 -2.07
CA VAL A 218 9.27 9.70 -3.31
C VAL A 218 10.77 9.67 -2.97
N LYS A 219 11.18 10.51 -2.02
CA LYS A 219 12.57 10.51 -1.53
C LYS A 219 12.96 9.15 -0.96
N TYR A 220 12.11 8.57 -0.11
CA TYR A 220 12.35 7.26 0.52
C TYR A 220 12.58 6.16 -0.52
N VAL A 221 11.69 6.04 -1.53
CA VAL A 221 11.76 4.92 -2.48
C VAL A 221 12.95 5.04 -3.43
N VAL A 222 13.33 6.26 -3.81
CA VAL A 222 14.52 6.51 -4.65
C VAL A 222 15.79 6.21 -3.87
N GLU A 223 15.90 6.67 -2.62
CA GLU A 223 17.07 6.39 -1.78
C GLU A 223 17.17 4.90 -1.42
N LEU A 224 16.05 4.23 -1.14
CA LEU A 224 16.00 2.79 -0.92
C LEU A 224 16.48 2.03 -2.16
N ALA A 225 16.03 2.42 -3.36
CA ALA A 225 16.47 1.79 -4.61
C ALA A 225 17.99 1.89 -4.80
N ARG A 226 18.55 3.09 -4.57
CA ARG A 226 20.00 3.32 -4.64
C ARG A 226 20.76 2.46 -3.62
N ALA A 227 20.27 2.40 -2.38
CA ALA A 227 20.90 1.67 -1.29
C ALA A 227 20.84 0.15 -1.48
N LEU A 228 19.70 -0.38 -1.95
CA LEU A 228 19.56 -1.80 -2.27
C LEU A 228 20.51 -2.20 -3.40
N ALA A 229 20.63 -1.42 -4.47
CA ALA A 229 21.57 -1.71 -5.55
C ALA A 229 23.04 -1.64 -5.10
N ALA A 230 23.35 -0.87 -4.08
CA ALA A 230 24.69 -0.83 -3.48
C ALA A 230 24.94 -1.96 -2.45
N THR A 231 23.94 -2.80 -2.16
CA THR A 231 24.08 -3.90 -1.20
C THR A 231 24.64 -5.14 -1.89
N ALA A 232 25.62 -5.80 -1.27
CA ALA A 232 26.20 -7.03 -1.79
C ALA A 232 25.11 -8.10 -2.06
N GLY A 233 25.25 -8.81 -3.18
CA GLY A 233 24.28 -9.81 -3.64
C GLY A 233 23.03 -9.25 -4.35
N VAL A 234 22.88 -7.92 -4.49
CA VAL A 234 21.79 -7.33 -5.28
C VAL A 234 22.30 -6.97 -6.67
N HIS A 235 21.85 -7.71 -7.67
CA HIS A 235 22.26 -7.47 -9.06
C HIS A 235 21.48 -6.30 -9.69
N ARG A 236 20.16 -6.28 -9.52
CA ARG A 236 19.29 -5.29 -10.17
C ARG A 236 18.13 -4.85 -9.28
N VAL A 237 17.83 -3.56 -9.28
CA VAL A 237 16.64 -2.96 -8.66
C VAL A 237 15.85 -2.15 -9.69
N ASP A 238 14.59 -2.50 -9.92
CA ASP A 238 13.67 -1.71 -10.74
C ASP A 238 12.67 -0.96 -9.84
N LEU A 239 12.62 0.36 -9.91
CA LEU A 239 11.59 1.21 -9.31
C LEU A 239 10.53 1.56 -10.38
N LEU A 240 9.41 0.85 -10.37
CA LEU A 240 8.32 1.05 -11.31
C LEU A 240 7.43 2.23 -10.89
N THR A 241 7.18 3.13 -11.84
CA THR A 241 6.32 4.31 -11.65
C THR A 241 5.58 4.67 -12.94
N ARG A 242 4.67 5.66 -12.88
CA ARG A 242 3.87 6.09 -14.03
C ARG A 242 4.68 7.01 -14.96
N GLN A 243 4.57 6.80 -16.27
CA GLN A 243 5.12 7.70 -17.29
C GLN A 243 4.20 8.90 -17.50
N ILE A 244 4.76 10.11 -17.43
CA ILE A 244 4.01 11.37 -17.50
C ILE A 244 4.67 12.27 -18.54
N SER A 245 3.94 12.61 -19.61
CA SER A 245 4.42 13.44 -20.72
C SER A 245 3.59 14.73 -20.83
N CYS A 246 3.24 15.30 -19.69
CA CYS A 246 2.42 16.51 -19.57
C CYS A 246 3.32 17.77 -19.69
N PRO A 247 2.89 18.83 -20.39
CA PRO A 247 3.64 20.09 -20.48
C PRO A 247 3.89 20.80 -19.14
N ASP A 248 3.09 20.51 -18.11
CA ASP A 248 3.12 21.19 -16.81
C ASP A 248 4.18 20.62 -15.83
N VAL A 249 4.90 19.58 -16.24
CA VAL A 249 5.95 18.91 -15.47
C VAL A 249 7.21 18.78 -16.31
N ASP A 250 8.34 18.49 -15.67
CA ASP A 250 9.61 18.28 -16.35
C ASP A 250 9.51 17.14 -17.39
N TRP A 251 10.09 17.34 -18.58
CA TRP A 251 10.00 16.39 -19.68
C TRP A 251 10.66 15.04 -19.36
N THR A 252 11.60 15.01 -18.40
CA THR A 252 12.28 13.80 -17.91
C THR A 252 11.33 12.78 -17.27
N TYR A 253 10.16 13.21 -16.75
CA TYR A 253 9.11 12.28 -16.30
C TYR A 253 8.49 11.48 -17.46
N GLY A 254 8.71 11.92 -18.69
CA GLY A 254 8.33 11.21 -19.90
C GLY A 254 9.35 10.17 -20.35
N GLU A 255 10.56 10.15 -19.81
CA GLU A 255 11.59 9.18 -20.19
C GLU A 255 11.26 7.79 -19.63
N PRO A 256 11.18 6.74 -20.47
CA PRO A 256 10.77 5.40 -20.04
C PRO A 256 11.67 4.77 -18.98
N VAL A 257 12.98 5.07 -19.01
CA VAL A 257 13.96 4.48 -18.10
C VAL A 257 14.99 5.53 -17.71
N GLU A 258 15.31 5.63 -16.43
CA GLU A 258 16.40 6.44 -15.87
C GLU A 258 17.26 5.56 -14.96
N MET A 259 18.57 5.54 -15.15
CA MET A 259 19.49 4.78 -14.29
C MET A 259 20.00 5.67 -13.15
N ILE A 260 19.83 5.24 -11.90
CA ILE A 260 20.14 6.07 -10.71
C ILE A 260 21.35 5.61 -9.91
N THR A 261 21.79 4.36 -10.09
CA THR A 261 23.05 3.81 -9.53
C THR A 261 23.67 2.83 -10.52
N HIS A 262 24.98 2.92 -10.70
CA HIS A 262 25.77 1.97 -11.47
C HIS A 262 26.56 1.07 -10.51
N HIS A 263 26.72 -0.23 -10.84
CA HIS A 263 27.71 -1.06 -10.15
C HIS A 263 29.12 -0.56 -10.49
N HIS A 264 30.02 -0.56 -9.50
CA HIS A 264 31.38 0.01 -9.60
C HIS A 264 32.16 -0.55 -10.80
N ALA A 265 32.79 0.34 -11.57
CA ALA A 265 33.55 0.04 -12.79
C ALA A 265 34.95 -0.58 -12.56
N ASP A 266 35.28 -0.99 -11.33
CA ASP A 266 36.59 -1.58 -11.00
C ASP A 266 36.65 -3.11 -11.19
N ASP A 267 35.50 -3.78 -11.32
CA ASP A 267 35.45 -5.17 -11.77
C ASP A 267 35.33 -5.17 -13.30
N GLY A 268 36.49 -5.24 -13.95
CA GLY A 268 36.56 -5.46 -15.39
C GLY A 268 35.78 -6.73 -15.76
N ASP A 269 34.85 -6.57 -16.71
CA ASP A 269 34.24 -7.64 -17.51
C ASP A 269 32.94 -8.31 -17.02
N LEU A 270 31.95 -7.53 -16.54
CA LEU A 270 30.54 -7.98 -16.54
C LEU A 270 29.59 -6.90 -17.11
N GLY A 271 28.73 -7.33 -18.03
CA GLY A 271 27.94 -6.49 -18.93
C GLY A 271 26.99 -5.48 -18.28
N SER A 272 26.63 -4.48 -19.10
CA SER A 272 25.84 -3.26 -18.87
C SER A 272 24.40 -3.40 -18.29
N GLY A 273 24.10 -4.39 -17.44
CA GLY A 273 22.73 -4.74 -17.00
C GLY A 273 22.37 -4.56 -15.51
N GLY A 274 23.37 -4.37 -14.64
CA GLY A 274 23.18 -4.29 -13.18
C GLY A 274 23.11 -2.85 -12.62
N GLY A 275 22.44 -2.69 -11.47
CA GLY A 275 22.26 -1.40 -10.80
C GLY A 275 20.81 -1.08 -10.45
N ALA A 276 20.51 0.21 -10.22
CA ALA A 276 19.15 0.69 -9.92
C ALA A 276 18.58 1.52 -11.08
N TYR A 277 17.32 1.24 -11.45
CA TYR A 277 16.61 1.89 -12.54
C TYR A 277 15.25 2.40 -12.09
N ILE A 278 14.89 3.64 -12.45
CA ILE A 278 13.50 4.10 -12.45
C ILE A 278 12.91 3.70 -13.80
N VAL A 279 11.83 2.93 -13.78
CA VAL A 279 11.12 2.47 -14.98
C VAL A 279 9.73 3.08 -15.00
N ARG A 280 9.47 3.92 -16.01
CA ARG A 280 8.22 4.66 -16.17
C ARG A 280 7.32 3.98 -17.19
N LEU A 281 6.21 3.43 -16.71
CA LEU A 281 5.26 2.68 -17.54
C LEU A 281 4.08 3.58 -17.95
N PRO A 282 3.68 3.58 -19.23
CA PRO A 282 2.51 4.34 -19.67
C PRO A 282 1.24 3.80 -19.00
N CYS A 283 0.38 4.68 -18.49
CA CYS A 283 -0.86 4.25 -17.84
C CYS A 283 -1.82 5.43 -17.74
N GLY A 284 -3.05 5.25 -18.24
CA GLY A 284 -4.01 6.34 -18.38
C GLY A 284 -3.50 7.46 -19.30
N PRO A 285 -4.12 8.67 -19.24
CA PRO A 285 -3.78 9.79 -20.11
C PRO A 285 -2.36 10.33 -19.86
N ARG A 286 -1.43 10.07 -20.77
CA ARG A 286 0.00 10.45 -20.65
C ARG A 286 0.23 11.96 -20.69
N ASP A 287 -0.64 12.69 -21.38
CA ASP A 287 -0.63 14.14 -21.54
C ASP A 287 -1.07 14.89 -20.26
N LYS A 288 -1.45 14.15 -19.20
CA LYS A 288 -1.96 14.71 -17.94
C LYS A 288 -1.25 14.15 -16.71
N TYR A 289 -0.96 15.03 -15.77
CA TYR A 289 -0.64 14.65 -14.40
C TYR A 289 -1.93 14.26 -13.66
N LEU A 290 -1.95 13.07 -13.06
CA LEU A 290 -3.10 12.57 -12.31
C LEU A 290 -2.78 12.54 -10.82
N PRO A 291 -3.63 13.15 -9.96
CA PRO A 291 -3.49 12.98 -8.52
C PRO A 291 -3.81 11.53 -8.13
N LYS A 292 -3.24 11.06 -7.03
CA LYS A 292 -3.38 9.67 -6.55
C LYS A 292 -4.83 9.22 -6.38
N GLU A 293 -5.73 10.12 -5.99
CA GLU A 293 -7.15 9.83 -5.83
C GLU A 293 -7.86 9.48 -7.16
N SER A 294 -7.27 9.84 -8.31
CA SER A 294 -7.81 9.59 -9.66
C SER A 294 -7.09 8.44 -10.40
N LEU A 295 -6.11 7.78 -9.78
CA LEU A 295 -5.35 6.71 -10.43
C LEU A 295 -6.07 5.36 -10.46
N TRP A 296 -7.01 5.12 -9.54
CA TRP A 296 -7.64 3.81 -9.32
C TRP A 296 -8.17 3.13 -10.59
N PRO A 297 -8.84 3.83 -11.54
CA PRO A 297 -9.35 3.20 -12.75
C PRO A 297 -8.27 2.72 -13.73
N HIS A 298 -7.04 3.23 -13.58
CA HIS A 298 -5.91 2.92 -14.47
C HIS A 298 -4.96 1.88 -13.88
N ILE A 299 -5.13 1.48 -12.61
CA ILE A 299 -4.31 0.46 -11.94
C ILE A 299 -4.23 -0.85 -12.75
N PRO A 300 -5.31 -1.39 -13.34
CA PRO A 300 -5.22 -2.61 -14.15
C PRO A 300 -4.31 -2.48 -15.38
N GLU A 301 -4.33 -1.35 -16.07
CA GLU A 301 -3.42 -1.08 -17.21
C GLU A 301 -1.95 -1.07 -16.74
N PHE A 302 -1.69 -0.46 -15.58
CA PHE A 302 -0.35 -0.45 -15.00
C PHE A 302 0.12 -1.86 -14.63
N VAL A 303 -0.74 -2.68 -14.01
CA VAL A 303 -0.44 -4.08 -13.68
C VAL A 303 -0.04 -4.85 -14.94
N ASP A 304 -0.80 -4.72 -16.02
CA ASP A 304 -0.54 -5.45 -17.26
C ASP A 304 0.80 -5.06 -17.89
N ARG A 305 1.14 -3.76 -17.92
CA ARG A 305 2.45 -3.29 -18.42
C ARG A 305 3.60 -3.67 -17.50
N ALA A 306 3.39 -3.61 -16.18
CA ALA A 306 4.41 -3.99 -15.20
C ALA A 306 4.69 -5.49 -15.28
N LEU A 307 3.66 -6.31 -15.48
CA LEU A 307 3.79 -7.74 -15.68
C LEU A 307 4.65 -8.04 -16.92
N ALA A 308 4.34 -7.41 -18.06
CA ALA A 308 5.12 -7.55 -19.28
C ALA A 308 6.59 -7.12 -19.08
N HIS A 309 6.83 -5.97 -18.44
CA HIS A 309 8.18 -5.47 -18.13
C HIS A 309 8.96 -6.48 -17.26
N VAL A 310 8.40 -6.88 -16.13
CA VAL A 310 9.05 -7.79 -15.17
C VAL A 310 9.35 -9.14 -15.81
N THR A 311 8.42 -9.71 -16.60
CA THR A 311 8.68 -10.97 -17.32
C THR A 311 9.79 -10.82 -18.35
N ASN A 312 9.85 -9.69 -19.07
CA ASN A 312 10.92 -9.45 -20.05
C ASN A 312 12.29 -9.26 -19.40
N VAL A 313 12.36 -8.53 -18.28
CA VAL A 313 13.60 -8.39 -17.51
C VAL A 313 14.03 -9.74 -16.92
N ALA A 314 13.10 -10.51 -16.36
CA ALA A 314 13.41 -11.83 -15.81
C ALA A 314 13.99 -12.79 -16.87
N ARG A 315 13.46 -12.78 -18.10
CA ARG A 315 14.04 -13.51 -19.24
C ARG A 315 15.45 -13.02 -19.56
N ALA A 316 15.62 -11.71 -19.73
CA ALA A 316 16.91 -11.13 -20.09
C ALA A 316 18.00 -11.36 -19.04
N LEU A 317 17.65 -11.33 -17.75
CA LEU A 317 18.58 -11.67 -16.67
C LEU A 317 18.94 -13.16 -16.68
N GLY A 318 18.00 -14.05 -16.99
CA GLY A 318 18.28 -15.48 -17.18
C GLY A 318 19.30 -15.71 -18.30
N ASP A 319 19.14 -15.02 -19.43
CA ASP A 319 20.09 -15.07 -20.56
C ASP A 319 21.48 -14.53 -20.18
N GLN A 320 21.56 -13.51 -19.33
CA GLN A 320 22.82 -12.87 -18.92
C GLN A 320 23.58 -13.66 -17.85
N LEU A 321 22.87 -14.17 -16.84
CA LEU A 321 23.47 -14.82 -15.66
C LEU A 321 23.69 -16.32 -15.85
N HIS A 322 23.03 -16.94 -16.84
CA HIS A 322 23.16 -18.38 -17.13
C HIS A 322 23.49 -18.66 -18.61
N PRO A 323 24.60 -18.11 -19.16
CA PRO A 323 24.93 -18.24 -20.58
C PRO A 323 25.24 -19.69 -21.00
N ASP A 324 25.79 -20.51 -20.09
CA ASP A 324 26.19 -21.90 -20.38
C ASP A 324 25.01 -22.88 -20.50
N ALA A 325 23.82 -22.51 -20.01
CA ALA A 325 22.61 -23.34 -20.15
C ALA A 325 22.15 -23.48 -21.62
N VAL A 326 22.61 -22.60 -22.51
CA VAL A 326 22.30 -22.60 -23.95
C VAL A 326 22.96 -23.80 -24.67
N ALA A 327 24.03 -24.37 -24.13
CA ALA A 327 24.79 -25.45 -24.77
C ALA A 327 24.14 -26.84 -24.64
N GLY A 328 23.15 -27.00 -23.76
CA GLY A 328 22.52 -28.30 -23.45
C GLY A 328 20.99 -28.22 -23.37
N ALA A 329 20.32 -28.11 -24.52
CA ALA A 329 18.88 -28.35 -24.67
C ALA A 329 17.92 -27.46 -23.82
N GLY A 330 17.94 -26.14 -24.02
CA GLY A 330 16.86 -25.23 -23.57
C GLY A 330 17.25 -23.75 -23.55
N SER A 331 16.24 -22.85 -23.51
CA SER A 331 16.47 -21.46 -23.07
C SER A 331 16.76 -21.44 -21.56
N PRO A 332 17.65 -20.57 -21.07
CA PRO A 332 17.93 -20.48 -19.63
C PRO A 332 16.67 -20.11 -18.84
N PRO A 333 16.54 -20.59 -17.59
CA PRO A 333 15.38 -20.28 -16.76
C PRO A 333 15.34 -18.76 -16.46
N PRO A 334 14.15 -18.14 -16.43
CA PRO A 334 14.04 -16.72 -16.08
C PRO A 334 14.45 -16.48 -14.62
N VAL A 335 15.13 -15.36 -14.37
CA VAL A 335 15.46 -14.89 -13.03
C VAL A 335 14.31 -14.01 -12.53
N TRP A 336 13.34 -14.65 -11.87
CA TRP A 336 12.20 -13.94 -11.29
C TRP A 336 12.63 -12.97 -10.18
N PRO A 337 11.85 -11.90 -9.93
CA PRO A 337 12.15 -11.03 -8.80
C PRO A 337 12.20 -11.84 -7.51
N TYR A 338 13.23 -11.58 -6.70
CA TYR A 338 13.36 -12.11 -5.36
C TYR A 338 12.22 -11.62 -4.46
N VAL A 339 11.81 -10.37 -4.65
CA VAL A 339 10.71 -9.73 -3.92
C VAL A 339 10.12 -8.56 -4.73
N ILE A 340 8.82 -8.36 -4.60
CA ILE A 340 8.09 -7.18 -5.10
C ILE A 340 7.64 -6.34 -3.89
N HIS A 341 8.05 -5.07 -3.84
CA HIS A 341 7.76 -4.16 -2.73
C HIS A 341 6.86 -3.01 -3.17
N GLY A 342 5.61 -3.00 -2.69
CA GLY A 342 4.67 -1.89 -2.90
C GLY A 342 4.80 -0.78 -1.85
N HIS A 343 4.89 0.48 -2.30
CA HIS A 343 4.94 1.66 -1.43
C HIS A 343 3.69 2.53 -1.59
N TYR A 344 2.87 2.61 -0.53
CA TYR A 344 1.52 3.21 -0.51
C TYR A 344 0.42 2.33 -1.11
N ALA A 345 -0.84 2.76 -0.97
CA ALA A 345 -2.04 1.99 -1.28
C ALA A 345 -2.18 1.57 -2.75
N ASP A 346 -1.93 2.50 -3.69
CA ASP A 346 -1.99 2.25 -5.13
C ASP A 346 -0.94 1.22 -5.58
N ALA A 347 0.30 1.39 -5.12
CA ALA A 347 1.40 0.48 -5.40
C ALA A 347 1.23 -0.88 -4.70
N ALA A 348 0.61 -0.93 -3.52
CA ALA A 348 0.33 -2.18 -2.83
C ALA A 348 -0.68 -3.05 -3.57
N GLU A 349 -1.71 -2.45 -4.15
CA GLU A 349 -2.64 -3.19 -5.01
C GLU A 349 -1.96 -3.72 -6.27
N VAL A 350 -1.13 -2.91 -6.93
CA VAL A 350 -0.32 -3.39 -8.08
C VAL A 350 0.61 -4.52 -7.68
N ALA A 351 1.36 -4.35 -6.59
CA ALA A 351 2.25 -5.38 -6.06
C ALA A 351 1.48 -6.66 -5.74
N ALA A 352 0.29 -6.58 -5.13
CA ALA A 352 -0.54 -7.75 -4.83
C ALA A 352 -0.98 -8.50 -6.10
N HIS A 353 -1.32 -7.76 -7.17
CA HIS A 353 -1.68 -8.39 -8.44
C HIS A 353 -0.47 -9.01 -9.16
N LEU A 354 0.68 -8.34 -9.18
CA LEU A 354 1.91 -8.87 -9.80
C LEU A 354 2.47 -10.07 -9.03
N ALA A 355 2.61 -9.95 -7.72
CA ALA A 355 3.11 -11.00 -6.85
C ALA A 355 2.26 -12.27 -6.94
N SER A 356 0.92 -12.12 -6.98
CA SER A 356 0.03 -13.27 -7.15
C SER A 356 0.07 -13.88 -8.55
N ALA A 357 0.33 -13.08 -9.60
CA ALA A 357 0.40 -13.59 -10.98
C ALA A 357 1.72 -14.32 -11.27
N LEU A 358 2.79 -13.94 -10.57
CA LEU A 358 4.12 -14.52 -10.72
C LEU A 358 4.44 -15.59 -9.65
N ASN A 359 3.62 -15.67 -8.59
CA ASN A 359 3.94 -16.34 -7.34
C ASN A 359 5.32 -15.91 -6.81
N VAL A 360 5.48 -14.60 -6.59
CA VAL A 360 6.71 -14.01 -6.04
C VAL A 360 6.39 -13.37 -4.68
N PRO A 361 7.30 -13.41 -3.69
CA PRO A 361 7.08 -12.77 -2.41
C PRO A 361 6.76 -11.28 -2.51
N MET A 362 5.83 -10.85 -1.66
CA MET A 362 5.40 -9.45 -1.60
C MET A 362 5.75 -8.80 -0.26
N VAL A 363 6.34 -7.60 -0.34
CA VAL A 363 6.50 -6.69 0.80
C VAL A 363 5.65 -5.44 0.58
N MET A 364 5.15 -4.86 1.68
CA MET A 364 4.40 -3.61 1.64
C MET A 364 4.94 -2.60 2.64
N THR A 365 4.96 -1.31 2.26
CA THR A 365 5.12 -0.19 3.19
C THR A 365 3.97 0.78 3.00
N GLY A 366 3.27 1.11 4.09
CA GLY A 366 2.08 1.97 4.03
C GLY A 366 2.38 3.43 3.72
N HIS A 367 3.42 4.02 4.34
CA HIS A 367 3.75 5.47 4.38
C HIS A 367 2.66 6.35 4.99
N SER A 368 1.41 6.17 4.59
CA SER A 368 0.20 6.78 5.13
C SER A 368 -0.97 5.83 4.90
N LEU A 369 -1.87 5.73 5.89
CA LEU A 369 -2.96 4.76 5.88
C LEU A 369 -4.34 5.42 5.78
N GLY A 370 -5.20 4.88 4.93
CA GLY A 370 -6.55 5.36 4.66
C GLY A 370 -7.44 5.40 5.90
N ARG A 371 -7.47 4.33 6.71
CA ARG A 371 -8.32 4.28 7.93
C ARG A 371 -7.88 5.32 8.97
N ASN A 372 -6.57 5.48 9.18
CA ASN A 372 -6.03 6.52 10.07
C ASN A 372 -6.37 7.94 9.55
N LYS A 373 -6.21 8.19 8.24
CA LYS A 373 -6.59 9.46 7.62
C LYS A 373 -8.09 9.75 7.79
N LEU A 374 -8.95 8.75 7.59
CA LEU A 374 -10.39 8.88 7.79
C LEU A 374 -10.73 9.26 9.23
N GLU A 375 -10.16 8.55 10.21
CA GLU A 375 -10.37 8.84 11.63
C GLU A 375 -9.95 10.29 11.96
N GLN A 376 -8.80 10.74 11.46
CA GLN A 376 -8.31 12.09 11.68
C GLN A 376 -9.22 13.15 11.04
N LEU A 377 -9.67 12.94 9.80
CA LEU A 377 -10.57 13.87 9.10
C LEU A 377 -11.93 13.99 9.82
N LEU A 378 -12.47 12.87 10.30
CA LEU A 378 -13.72 12.85 11.07
C LEU A 378 -13.57 13.57 12.41
N LYS A 379 -12.46 13.38 13.14
CA LYS A 379 -12.15 14.10 14.39
C LYS A 379 -12.00 15.61 14.18
N LEU A 380 -11.44 16.03 13.05
CA LEU A 380 -11.39 17.45 12.68
C LEU A 380 -12.82 17.99 12.42
N GLY A 381 -13.70 17.14 11.90
CA GLY A 381 -15.12 17.45 11.66
C GLY A 381 -15.34 18.59 10.68
N ARG A 382 -14.38 18.80 9.77
CA ARG A 382 -14.43 19.85 8.73
C ARG A 382 -15.21 19.42 7.50
N MET A 383 -15.34 18.12 7.28
CA MET A 383 -15.97 17.53 6.09
C MET A 383 -16.87 16.35 6.51
N PRO A 384 -18.10 16.25 5.99
CA PRO A 384 -18.93 15.07 6.17
C PRO A 384 -18.33 13.87 5.42
N ARG A 385 -18.67 12.65 5.85
CA ARG A 385 -18.16 11.38 5.30
C ARG A 385 -18.32 11.27 3.77
N ALA A 386 -19.46 11.70 3.22
CA ALA A 386 -19.72 11.68 1.78
C ALA A 386 -18.75 12.59 1.01
N GLU A 387 -18.41 13.76 1.56
CA GLU A 387 -17.44 14.68 0.96
C GLU A 387 -16.01 14.11 1.07
N ILE A 388 -15.66 13.50 2.21
CA ILE A 388 -14.40 12.77 2.38
C ILE A 388 -14.27 11.66 1.33
N GLN A 389 -15.34 10.88 1.12
CA GLN A 389 -15.38 9.83 0.11
C GLN A 389 -15.22 10.41 -1.30
N GLY A 390 -15.94 11.48 -1.64
CA GLY A 390 -15.82 12.13 -2.95
C GLY A 390 -14.43 12.73 -3.23
N THR A 391 -13.80 13.35 -2.23
CA THR A 391 -12.49 13.98 -2.39
C THR A 391 -11.34 12.98 -2.35
N TYR A 392 -11.36 12.03 -1.41
CA TYR A 392 -10.22 11.15 -1.15
C TYR A 392 -10.39 9.72 -1.63
N ARG A 393 -11.57 9.36 -2.16
CA ARG A 393 -11.96 7.99 -2.54
C ARG A 393 -11.57 6.99 -1.46
N ILE A 394 -11.90 7.34 -0.20
CA ILE A 394 -11.27 6.72 0.98
C ILE A 394 -11.60 5.23 1.11
N ALA A 395 -12.83 4.82 0.77
CA ALA A 395 -13.21 3.39 0.76
C ALA A 395 -12.40 2.60 -0.27
N ARG A 396 -12.17 3.16 -1.47
CA ARG A 396 -11.40 2.53 -2.54
C ARG A 396 -9.93 2.35 -2.15
N ARG A 397 -9.36 3.38 -1.52
CA ARG A 397 -8.01 3.35 -0.96
C ARG A 397 -7.87 2.29 0.14
N VAL A 398 -8.82 2.23 1.07
CA VAL A 398 -8.76 1.23 2.16
C VAL A 398 -8.83 -0.18 1.60
N GLU A 399 -9.66 -0.44 0.59
CA GLU A 399 -9.69 -1.78 -0.04
C GLU A 399 -8.39 -2.12 -0.78
N ALA A 400 -7.71 -1.14 -1.38
CA ALA A 400 -6.38 -1.33 -1.96
C ALA A 400 -5.34 -1.74 -0.91
N GLU A 401 -5.36 -1.08 0.26
CA GLU A 401 -4.50 -1.40 1.40
C GLU A 401 -4.82 -2.79 1.98
N GLU A 402 -6.10 -3.17 2.09
CA GLU A 402 -6.52 -4.52 2.51
C GLU A 402 -6.12 -5.59 1.49
N THR A 403 -6.23 -5.30 0.19
CA THR A 403 -5.75 -6.19 -0.88
C THR A 403 -4.23 -6.38 -0.79
N GLY A 404 -3.50 -5.31 -0.44
CA GLY A 404 -2.09 -5.37 -0.09
C GLY A 404 -1.80 -6.32 1.08
N LEU A 405 -2.56 -6.19 2.19
CA LEU A 405 -2.45 -7.08 3.36
C LEU A 405 -2.83 -8.53 3.07
N ASP A 406 -3.70 -8.77 2.11
CA ASP A 406 -4.09 -10.13 1.72
C ASP A 406 -2.92 -10.90 1.09
N ALA A 407 -2.12 -10.21 0.27
CA ALA A 407 -1.00 -10.79 -0.47
C ALA A 407 0.33 -10.68 0.29
N ALA A 408 0.59 -9.56 0.97
CA ALA A 408 1.88 -9.26 1.60
C ALA A 408 2.32 -10.33 2.58
N GLU A 409 3.62 -10.60 2.58
CA GLU A 409 4.24 -11.50 3.55
C GLU A 409 4.91 -10.76 4.68
N VAL A 410 5.52 -9.65 4.34
CA VAL A 410 6.10 -8.71 5.29
C VAL A 410 5.51 -7.33 5.04
N VAL A 411 5.18 -6.65 6.12
CA VAL A 411 4.80 -5.24 6.09
C VAL A 411 5.85 -4.47 6.87
N VAL A 412 6.57 -3.59 6.18
CA VAL A 412 7.60 -2.74 6.76
C VAL A 412 6.95 -1.46 7.28
N THR A 413 7.21 -1.19 8.56
CA THR A 413 6.72 -0.02 9.30
C THR A 413 7.90 0.75 9.86
N SER A 414 7.73 2.06 10.05
CA SER A 414 8.81 2.89 10.62
C SER A 414 8.87 2.81 12.14
N THR A 415 7.74 2.46 12.79
CA THR A 415 7.60 2.47 14.26
C THR A 415 6.68 1.35 14.73
N LYS A 416 6.83 0.95 16.00
CA LYS A 416 5.93 0.00 16.65
C LYS A 416 4.53 0.57 16.85
N GLN A 417 4.42 1.87 17.06
CA GLN A 417 3.13 2.55 17.16
C GLN A 417 2.32 2.44 15.86
N GLU A 418 2.97 2.54 14.70
CA GLU A 418 2.32 2.34 13.41
C GLU A 418 1.64 0.96 13.33
N ILE A 419 2.30 -0.08 13.82
CA ILE A 419 1.76 -1.46 13.87
C ILE A 419 0.52 -1.52 14.79
N GLU A 420 0.62 -0.99 16.01
CA GLU A 420 -0.40 -1.19 17.04
C GLU A 420 -1.62 -0.27 16.85
N GLU A 421 -1.40 1.00 16.49
CA GLU A 421 -2.47 2.01 16.45
C GLU A 421 -3.03 2.26 15.05
N GLN A 422 -2.24 2.05 13.98
CA GLN A 422 -2.70 2.35 12.61
C GLN A 422 -3.04 1.08 11.85
N TRP A 423 -2.11 0.12 11.76
CA TRP A 423 -2.38 -1.18 11.14
C TRP A 423 -3.39 -2.00 11.94
N GLY A 424 -3.44 -1.83 13.27
CA GLY A 424 -4.49 -2.40 14.12
C GLY A 424 -5.91 -1.96 13.79
N LEU A 425 -6.10 -0.96 12.90
CA LEU A 425 -7.42 -0.57 12.41
C LEU A 425 -7.92 -1.44 11.25
N TYR A 426 -7.08 -2.27 10.62
CA TYR A 426 -7.39 -3.01 9.39
C TYR A 426 -7.92 -4.42 9.69
N ASP A 427 -8.77 -4.94 8.80
CA ASP A 427 -9.39 -6.25 9.00
C ASP A 427 -8.43 -7.38 8.63
N GLY A 428 -7.50 -7.13 7.69
CA GLY A 428 -6.44 -8.04 7.28
C GLY A 428 -5.28 -8.18 8.28
N PHE A 429 -5.34 -7.56 9.46
CA PHE A 429 -4.29 -7.69 10.47
C PHE A 429 -4.83 -7.70 11.91
N ASP A 430 -4.47 -8.74 12.66
CA ASP A 430 -4.64 -8.81 14.11
C ASP A 430 -3.35 -9.33 14.76
N LEU A 431 -2.84 -8.58 15.73
CA LEU A 431 -1.55 -8.87 16.38
C LEU A 431 -1.58 -10.17 17.19
N MET A 432 -2.72 -10.55 17.77
CA MET A 432 -2.86 -11.76 18.57
C MET A 432 -2.96 -12.99 17.69
N VAL A 433 -3.74 -12.93 16.61
CA VAL A 433 -3.83 -13.98 15.59
C VAL A 433 -2.47 -14.20 14.94
N GLU A 434 -1.81 -13.13 14.47
CA GLU A 434 -0.49 -13.23 13.85
C GLU A 434 0.52 -13.92 14.78
N ARG A 435 0.56 -13.52 16.07
CA ARG A 435 1.48 -14.12 17.04
C ARG A 435 1.25 -15.62 17.20
N LYS A 436 -0.02 -16.06 17.24
CA LYS A 436 -0.36 -17.48 17.35
C LYS A 436 0.04 -18.26 16.10
N LEU A 437 -0.32 -17.76 14.91
CA LEU A 437 0.07 -18.37 13.64
C LEU A 437 1.60 -18.50 13.52
N ARG A 438 2.33 -17.47 13.93
CA ARG A 438 3.80 -17.48 13.95
C ARG A 438 4.38 -18.54 14.89
N VAL A 439 3.85 -18.67 16.11
CA VAL A 439 4.30 -19.70 17.06
C VAL A 439 4.04 -21.10 16.49
N ARG A 440 2.90 -21.32 15.83
CA ARG A 440 2.57 -22.61 15.21
C ARG A 440 3.48 -22.95 14.03
N ARG A 441 3.73 -21.99 13.12
CA ARG A 441 4.70 -22.15 12.02
C ARG A 441 6.07 -22.55 12.55
N ARG A 442 6.56 -21.88 13.61
CA ARG A 442 7.85 -22.22 14.25
C ARG A 442 7.88 -23.61 14.86
N ARG A 443 6.74 -24.16 15.27
CA ARG A 443 6.62 -25.52 15.80
C ARG A 443 6.34 -26.57 14.71
N GLY A 444 6.24 -26.17 13.44
CA GLY A 444 5.85 -27.06 12.35
C GLY A 444 4.41 -27.55 12.43
N VAL A 445 3.53 -26.84 13.14
CA VAL A 445 2.12 -27.22 13.31
C VAL A 445 1.24 -26.47 12.31
N SER A 446 0.24 -27.17 11.77
CA SER A 446 -0.71 -26.61 10.80
C SER A 446 -1.38 -25.32 11.30
N CYS A 447 -1.43 -24.32 10.44
CA CYS A 447 -2.16 -23.07 10.66
C CYS A 447 -3.61 -23.11 10.12
N LEU A 448 -4.10 -24.28 9.73
CA LEU A 448 -5.45 -24.49 9.21
C LEU A 448 -5.78 -23.57 8.01
N GLY A 449 -4.81 -23.38 7.10
CA GLY A 449 -4.96 -22.50 5.94
C GLY A 449 -5.03 -21.00 6.28
N ARG A 450 -4.81 -20.61 7.54
CA ARG A 450 -4.85 -19.21 8.00
C ARG A 450 -3.51 -18.52 7.80
N TYR A 451 -3.60 -17.25 7.44
CA TYR A 451 -2.47 -16.40 7.12
C TYR A 451 -2.66 -14.97 7.65
N MET A 452 -1.60 -14.40 8.22
CA MET A 452 -1.48 -12.97 8.54
C MET A 452 -0.06 -12.49 8.20
N PRO A 453 0.09 -11.28 7.65
CA PRO A 453 1.40 -10.72 7.30
C PRO A 453 2.25 -10.46 8.54
N ARG A 454 3.58 -10.56 8.39
CA ARG A 454 4.54 -10.21 9.44
C ARG A 454 4.84 -8.71 9.41
N MET A 455 4.38 -8.00 10.43
CA MET A 455 4.72 -6.58 10.64
C MET A 455 6.14 -6.44 11.20
N VAL A 456 7.03 -5.71 10.54
CA VAL A 456 8.40 -5.49 10.99
C VAL A 456 8.70 -3.99 11.09
N VAL A 457 9.45 -3.61 12.12
CA VAL A 457 9.90 -2.22 12.28
C VAL A 457 11.28 -2.12 11.65
N ILE A 458 11.36 -1.47 10.48
CA ILE A 458 12.62 -1.14 9.82
C ILE A 458 12.62 0.37 9.62
N PRO A 459 13.31 1.13 10.48
CA PRO A 459 13.30 2.59 10.39
C PRO A 459 13.91 3.02 9.05
N PRO A 460 13.45 4.14 8.45
CA PRO A 460 14.08 4.70 7.26
C PRO A 460 15.57 4.94 7.48
N GLY A 461 16.36 4.71 6.44
CA GLY A 461 17.75 5.11 6.41
C GLY A 461 17.90 6.62 6.28
N MET A 462 18.97 7.16 6.84
CA MET A 462 19.48 8.48 6.55
C MET A 462 20.89 8.37 5.99
N ASP A 463 21.24 9.31 5.13
CA ASP A 463 22.64 9.53 4.78
C ASP A 463 23.34 10.24 5.95
N PHE A 464 24.52 9.75 6.31
CA PHE A 464 25.40 10.34 7.32
C PHE A 464 26.74 10.78 6.75
N SER A 465 26.91 10.77 5.42
CA SER A 465 28.14 11.18 4.72
C SER A 465 28.59 12.61 5.07
N TYR A 466 27.64 13.51 5.37
CA TYR A 466 27.89 14.89 5.79
C TYR A 466 28.23 15.04 7.29
N VAL A 467 28.14 13.96 8.07
CA VAL A 467 28.49 13.95 9.50
C VAL A 467 29.97 13.65 9.63
N ASP A 468 30.79 14.70 9.66
CA ASP A 468 32.22 14.56 9.91
C ASP A 468 32.48 14.21 11.38
N THR A 469 32.93 12.97 11.61
CA THR A 469 33.25 12.43 12.95
C THR A 469 34.64 12.84 13.44
N GLN A 470 35.54 13.30 12.56
CA GLN A 470 36.89 13.74 12.96
C GLN A 470 36.83 15.03 13.78
N ASP A 471 35.88 15.92 13.45
CA ASP A 471 35.57 17.12 14.23
C ASP A 471 34.94 16.82 15.62
N LEU A 472 34.39 15.61 15.82
CA LEU A 472 33.79 15.15 17.08
C LEU A 472 34.78 14.37 17.97
N ALA A 473 35.85 13.81 17.39
CA ALA A 473 36.85 13.01 18.09
C ALA A 473 38.01 13.85 18.68
N ALA A 474 38.17 15.11 18.29
CA ALA A 474 39.15 16.05 18.85
C ALA A 474 38.82 16.54 20.28
N ASP A 475 38.14 15.70 21.08
CA ASP A 475 37.56 15.92 22.41
C ASP A 475 38.59 16.02 23.56
N GLY A 476 39.78 16.58 23.29
CA GLY A 476 40.77 16.93 24.32
C GLY A 476 40.64 18.35 24.88
N GLY A 477 39.84 19.23 24.27
CA GLY A 477 39.97 20.68 24.50
C GLY A 477 38.72 21.53 24.33
N GLY A 478 37.55 21.06 24.79
CA GLY A 478 36.28 21.80 24.65
C GLY A 478 36.27 23.23 25.22
N ASP A 479 37.16 23.56 26.16
CA ASP A 479 37.30 24.91 26.73
C ASP A 479 38.18 25.84 25.86
N ALA A 480 39.19 25.28 25.17
CA ALA A 480 40.12 26.04 24.34
C ALA A 480 39.48 26.51 23.03
N ASP A 481 38.63 25.67 22.43
CA ASP A 481 37.88 26.01 21.22
C ASP A 481 36.85 27.12 21.46
N LEU A 482 36.06 27.05 22.54
CA LEU A 482 35.07 28.09 22.88
C LEU A 482 35.74 29.41 23.28
N GLN A 483 36.89 29.37 23.97
CA GLN A 483 37.70 30.56 24.22
C GLN A 483 38.31 31.16 22.93
N MET A 484 38.70 30.34 21.94
CA MET A 484 39.16 30.80 20.62
C MET A 484 38.04 31.22 19.66
N ILE A 485 36.79 30.80 19.89
CA ILE A 485 35.60 31.22 19.15
C ILE A 485 35.18 32.64 19.56
N ILE A 486 35.41 33.01 20.82
CA ILE A 486 34.98 34.30 21.41
C ILE A 486 36.13 35.31 21.48
N SER A 487 37.37 34.86 21.72
CA SER A 487 38.55 35.69 21.43
C SER A 487 38.79 35.67 19.92
N SER A 488 38.96 36.82 19.28
CA SER A 488 39.12 36.98 17.83
C SER A 488 40.44 36.44 17.25
N SER A 489 40.88 35.25 17.69
CA SER A 489 42.19 34.66 17.43
C SER A 489 42.11 33.31 16.70
N SER A 490 40.92 32.90 16.25
CA SER A 490 40.73 31.72 15.38
C SER A 490 41.20 32.01 13.94
N LYS A 491 42.09 31.16 13.41
CA LYS A 491 42.50 31.19 11.98
C LYS A 491 41.45 30.61 11.02
N LYS A 492 40.35 30.02 11.51
CA LYS A 492 39.24 29.49 10.69
C LYS A 492 37.97 30.36 10.87
N PRO A 493 37.31 30.77 9.78
CA PRO A 493 36.06 31.53 9.86
C PRO A 493 34.95 30.68 10.49
N LEU A 494 34.24 31.23 11.47
CA LEU A 494 33.10 30.57 12.11
C LEU A 494 31.92 30.47 11.13
N PRO A 495 31.07 29.43 11.22
CA PRO A 495 29.83 29.38 10.46
C PRO A 495 28.96 30.62 10.77
N PRO A 496 28.46 31.37 9.77
CA PRO A 496 27.71 32.61 9.99
C PRO A 496 26.50 32.46 10.93
N ILE A 497 25.84 31.30 10.89
CA ILE A 497 24.68 31.00 11.74
C ILE A 497 25.02 31.00 13.24
N TRP A 498 26.28 30.74 13.62
CA TRP A 498 26.67 30.78 15.03
C TRP A 498 26.55 32.19 15.60
N SER A 499 27.00 33.20 14.87
CA SER A 499 26.87 34.61 15.28
C SER A 499 25.41 35.03 15.42
N GLU A 500 24.55 34.57 14.52
CA GLU A 500 23.10 34.84 14.56
C GLU A 500 22.41 34.24 15.80
N VAL A 501 22.89 33.10 16.30
CA VAL A 501 22.40 32.48 17.54
C VAL A 501 23.03 33.14 18.77
N LEU A 502 24.36 33.27 18.81
CA LEU A 502 25.09 33.73 19.99
C LEU A 502 24.80 35.17 20.38
N ARG A 503 24.40 36.04 19.44
CA ARG A 503 24.03 37.44 19.74
C ARG A 503 22.86 37.60 20.73
N PHE A 504 22.05 36.55 20.90
CA PHE A 504 20.92 36.56 21.84
C PHE A 504 21.34 36.31 23.29
N PHE A 505 22.56 35.82 23.53
CA PHE A 505 22.97 35.34 24.85
C PHE A 505 23.86 36.34 25.59
N ALA A 506 23.52 36.61 26.84
CA ALA A 506 24.37 37.37 27.76
C ALA A 506 25.61 36.56 28.17
N ASN A 507 25.47 35.23 28.31
CA ASN A 507 26.58 34.32 28.53
C ASN A 507 26.54 33.17 27.49
N PRO A 508 27.29 33.27 26.39
CA PRO A 508 27.29 32.26 25.32
C PRO A 508 27.98 30.94 25.71
N HIS A 509 28.68 30.85 26.84
CA HIS A 509 29.40 29.64 27.27
C HIS A 509 28.50 28.60 27.94
N LYS A 510 27.28 28.97 28.34
CA LYS A 510 26.35 28.02 28.95
C LYS A 510 25.93 26.95 27.92
N PRO A 511 25.74 25.70 28.36
CA PRO A 511 25.10 24.66 27.55
C PRO A 511 23.82 25.12 26.87
N MET A 512 23.61 24.64 25.65
CA MET A 512 22.43 24.97 24.85
C MET A 512 21.35 23.90 24.95
N ILE A 513 20.14 24.28 25.31
CA ILE A 513 18.93 23.49 25.07
C ILE A 513 18.44 23.85 23.66
N LEU A 514 18.54 22.92 22.71
CA LEU A 514 18.18 23.17 21.32
C LEU A 514 16.81 22.54 20.99
N ALA A 515 15.88 23.36 20.52
CA ALA A 515 14.65 22.89 19.87
C ALA A 515 14.61 23.38 18.41
N LEU A 516 14.50 22.44 17.47
CA LEU A 516 14.42 22.72 16.04
C LEU A 516 13.12 22.14 15.48
N SER A 517 12.23 23.00 14.99
CA SER A 517 10.96 22.57 14.40
C SER A 517 10.28 23.67 13.58
N ARG A 518 9.19 23.35 12.88
CA ARG A 518 8.31 24.37 12.30
C ARG A 518 7.49 25.05 13.42
N PRO A 519 7.11 26.33 13.27
CA PRO A 519 6.23 27.02 14.23
C PRO A 519 4.79 26.50 14.09
N ASP A 520 4.53 25.28 14.57
CA ASP A 520 3.22 24.62 14.53
C ASP A 520 2.77 24.32 15.98
N PRO A 521 1.49 24.56 16.33
CA PRO A 521 0.97 24.25 17.67
C PRO A 521 1.26 22.83 18.15
N LYS A 522 1.26 21.84 17.24
CA LYS A 522 1.55 20.43 17.56
C LYS A 522 2.99 20.20 18.02
N LYS A 523 3.92 21.07 17.62
CA LYS A 523 5.33 21.02 18.07
C LYS A 523 5.51 21.54 19.49
N ASN A 524 4.48 22.17 20.08
CA ASN A 524 4.36 22.40 21.52
C ASN A 524 5.54 23.15 22.17
N VAL A 525 6.17 24.04 21.40
CA VAL A 525 7.32 24.85 21.86
C VAL A 525 6.93 25.77 23.02
N THR A 526 5.66 26.15 23.12
CA THR A 526 5.13 26.98 24.22
C THR A 526 5.27 26.30 25.59
N THR A 527 5.08 24.98 25.66
CA THR A 527 5.21 24.23 26.93
C THR A 527 6.67 24.13 27.34
N LEU A 528 7.59 23.98 26.38
CA LEU A 528 9.04 24.06 26.62
C LEU A 528 9.45 25.42 27.17
N LEU A 529 8.98 26.52 26.58
CA LEU A 529 9.26 27.87 27.08
C LEU A 529 8.72 28.08 28.50
N LYS A 530 7.52 27.58 28.78
CA LYS A 530 6.94 27.61 30.13
C LYS A 530 7.83 26.85 31.13
N ALA A 531 8.22 25.63 30.80
CA ALA A 531 9.12 24.81 31.64
C ALA A 531 10.45 25.53 31.92
N TYR A 532 11.07 26.12 30.90
CA TYR A 532 12.31 26.88 31.04
C TYR A 532 12.12 28.17 31.85
N GLY A 533 11.03 28.91 31.62
CA GLY A 533 10.75 30.18 32.30
C GLY A 533 10.43 30.02 33.78
N GLU A 534 9.71 28.96 34.15
CA GLU A 534 9.35 28.65 35.54
C GLU A 534 10.53 28.08 36.35
N SER A 535 11.54 27.51 35.69
CA SER A 535 12.72 26.93 36.34
C SER A 535 13.91 27.89 36.37
N ARG A 536 14.14 28.51 37.54
CA ARG A 536 15.35 29.32 37.76
C ARG A 536 16.64 28.50 37.57
N HIS A 537 16.64 27.23 37.99
CA HIS A 537 17.81 26.38 37.91
C HIS A 537 18.21 26.07 36.45
N LEU A 538 17.24 25.85 35.55
CA LEU A 538 17.53 25.68 34.13
C LEU A 538 18.15 26.94 33.51
N ARG A 539 17.64 28.13 33.85
CA ARG A 539 18.17 29.41 33.36
C ARG A 539 19.58 29.71 33.84
N GLU A 540 19.90 29.29 35.07
CA GLU A 540 21.26 29.40 35.61
C GLU A 540 22.23 28.46 34.89
N LEU A 541 21.81 27.23 34.59
CA LEU A 541 22.65 26.21 33.97
C LEU A 541 22.81 26.34 32.45
N ALA A 542 21.77 26.70 31.71
CA ALA A 542 21.73 26.58 30.25
C ALA A 542 20.99 27.73 29.56
N ASN A 543 21.34 27.97 28.30
CA ASN A 543 20.62 28.84 27.37
C ASN A 543 19.61 28.02 26.55
N LEU A 544 18.52 28.63 26.09
CA LEU A 544 17.53 28.00 25.22
C LEU A 544 17.61 28.55 23.79
N THR A 545 17.74 27.68 22.79
CA THR A 545 17.74 28.05 21.37
C THR A 545 16.53 27.44 20.65
N LEU A 546 15.73 28.28 20.01
CA LEU A 546 14.52 27.92 19.29
C LEU A 546 14.69 28.24 17.79
N ILE A 547 14.90 27.21 16.97
CA ILE A 547 14.92 27.35 15.50
C ILE A 547 13.52 27.04 14.99
N LEU A 548 12.77 28.08 14.63
CA LEU A 548 11.31 28.03 14.36
C LEU A 548 10.94 28.53 12.96
N GLY A 549 11.45 27.86 11.92
CA GLY A 549 11.23 28.28 10.53
C GLY A 549 11.85 29.65 10.21
N ASN A 550 11.60 30.14 8.99
CA ASN A 550 12.03 31.47 8.57
C ASN A 550 10.87 32.47 8.68
N ARG A 551 11.18 33.72 9.04
CA ARG A 551 10.19 34.81 9.14
C ARG A 551 10.79 36.16 8.79
N ASP A 552 10.06 36.96 8.02
CA ASP A 552 10.35 38.38 7.81
C ASP A 552 9.47 39.21 8.76
N ASP A 553 8.16 39.11 8.56
CA ASP A 553 7.09 39.70 9.38
C ASP A 553 6.13 38.60 9.91
N ILE A 554 5.73 38.70 11.18
CA ILE A 554 4.80 37.75 11.83
C ILE A 554 3.35 38.00 11.36
N GLU A 555 3.00 39.25 11.03
CA GLU A 555 1.64 39.63 10.63
C GLU A 555 1.26 39.04 9.26
N GLU A 556 2.25 38.77 8.41
CA GLU A 556 2.08 38.19 7.07
C GLU A 556 2.10 36.65 7.06
N MET A 557 2.38 36.01 8.20
CA MET A 557 2.46 34.55 8.29
C MET A 557 1.07 33.90 8.36
N SER A 558 1.00 32.61 7.98
CA SER A 558 -0.20 31.80 8.20
C SER A 558 -0.65 31.82 9.67
N GLY A 559 -1.96 31.82 9.92
CA GLY A 559 -2.52 32.02 11.27
C GLY A 559 -1.98 31.08 12.35
N GLY A 560 -1.66 29.82 12.01
CA GLY A 560 -1.05 28.87 12.95
C GLY A 560 0.36 29.27 13.35
N ALA A 561 1.22 29.58 12.38
CA ALA A 561 2.60 29.99 12.61
C ALA A 561 2.70 31.35 13.31
N ALA A 562 1.89 32.32 12.89
CA ALA A 562 1.79 33.62 13.52
C ALA A 562 1.38 33.52 14.99
N THR A 563 0.40 32.66 15.29
CA THR A 563 -0.07 32.42 16.67
C THR A 563 1.02 31.85 17.56
N VAL A 564 1.75 30.83 17.07
CA VAL A 564 2.84 30.20 17.84
C VAL A 564 3.95 31.20 18.11
N LEU A 565 4.43 31.94 17.11
CA LEU A 565 5.50 32.91 17.27
C LEU A 565 5.08 34.09 18.17
N THR A 566 3.84 34.56 18.04
CA THR A 566 3.29 35.58 18.95
C THR A 566 3.24 35.07 20.38
N ALA A 567 2.84 33.82 20.61
CA ALA A 567 2.85 33.21 21.93
C ALA A 567 4.27 33.06 22.48
N VAL A 568 5.24 32.67 21.65
CA VAL A 568 6.67 32.61 22.03
C VAL A 568 7.15 33.97 22.53
N LEU A 569 6.90 35.06 21.79
CA LEU A 569 7.31 36.42 22.19
C LEU A 569 6.66 36.86 23.50
N LYS A 570 5.36 36.60 23.66
CA LYS A 570 4.63 36.89 24.91
C LYS A 570 5.18 36.11 26.11
N LEU A 571 5.62 34.86 25.91
CA LEU A 571 6.21 34.05 26.98
C LEU A 571 7.62 34.53 27.34
N ILE A 572 8.43 34.92 26.35
CA ILE A 572 9.76 35.50 26.58
C ILE A 572 9.66 36.76 27.44
N ASP A 573 8.74 37.66 27.09
CA ASP A 573 8.45 38.88 27.87
C ASP A 573 7.92 38.55 29.27
N ARG A 574 6.90 37.69 29.36
CA ARG A 574 6.28 37.30 30.64
C ARG A 574 7.27 36.74 31.67
N TYR A 575 8.25 35.95 31.23
CA TYR A 575 9.23 35.31 32.11
C TYR A 575 10.59 36.03 32.17
N ASP A 576 10.70 37.21 31.54
CA ASP A 576 11.93 38.01 31.45
C ASP A 576 13.13 37.18 30.97
N LEU A 577 12.99 36.59 29.78
CA LEU A 577 13.97 35.62 29.22
C LEU A 577 15.00 36.25 28.28
N TYR A 578 15.09 37.58 28.26
CA TYR A 578 16.08 38.31 27.46
C TYR A 578 17.50 37.91 27.86
N GLY A 579 18.39 37.73 26.89
CA GLY A 579 19.77 37.29 27.16
C GLY A 579 19.93 35.78 27.42
N CYS A 580 18.82 35.01 27.50
CA CYS A 580 18.83 33.57 27.79
C CYS A 580 18.17 32.71 26.70
N VAL A 581 17.37 33.31 25.81
CA VAL A 581 16.63 32.62 24.74
C VAL A 581 17.02 33.16 23.36
N ALA A 582 17.49 32.31 22.47
CA ALA A 582 17.75 32.60 21.06
C ALA A 582 16.62 32.13 20.16
N TYR A 583 16.24 32.96 19.19
CA TYR A 583 15.17 32.66 18.22
C TYR A 583 15.46 33.36 16.88
N PRO A 584 16.53 32.96 16.15
CA PRO A 584 16.97 33.63 14.93
C PRO A 584 15.85 33.69 13.88
N LYS A 585 15.87 34.73 13.03
CA LYS A 585 14.85 34.97 12.00
C LYS A 585 15.00 34.07 10.77
N HIS A 586 16.24 33.79 10.38
CA HIS A 586 16.56 33.10 9.14
C HIS A 586 17.62 32.01 9.36
N HIS A 587 17.48 30.92 8.63
CA HIS A 587 18.48 29.88 8.45
C HIS A 587 18.30 29.21 7.08
N LYS A 588 19.38 28.64 6.56
CA LYS A 588 19.40 27.78 5.38
C LYS A 588 19.49 26.31 5.80
N GLN A 589 19.12 25.39 4.91
CA GLN A 589 19.26 23.96 5.18
C GLN A 589 20.73 23.58 5.48
N THR A 590 21.68 24.23 4.81
CA THR A 590 23.13 24.06 5.04
C THR A 590 23.59 24.52 6.42
N ASP A 591 22.81 25.35 7.11
CA ASP A 591 23.15 25.86 8.44
C ASP A 591 22.77 24.85 9.54
N VAL A 592 21.83 23.94 9.29
CA VAL A 592 21.28 23.00 10.27
C VAL A 592 22.37 22.10 10.89
N PRO A 593 23.26 21.45 10.11
CA PRO A 593 24.45 20.76 10.64
C PRO A 593 25.27 21.59 11.64
N HIS A 594 25.49 22.88 11.33
CA HIS A 594 26.27 23.77 12.17
C HIS A 594 25.56 24.13 13.46
N ILE A 595 24.23 24.19 13.46
CA ILE A 595 23.42 24.42 14.67
C ILE A 595 23.54 23.22 15.63
N TYR A 596 23.39 21.99 15.13
CA TYR A 596 23.59 20.79 15.95
C TYR A 596 25.01 20.73 16.52
N ARG A 597 26.02 21.05 15.69
CA ARG A 597 27.42 21.11 16.13
C ARG A 597 27.65 22.13 17.23
N LEU A 598 27.04 23.32 17.15
CA LEU A 598 27.16 24.34 18.20
C LEU A 598 26.55 23.85 19.52
N ALA A 599 25.36 23.24 19.47
CA ALA A 599 24.73 22.66 20.65
C ALA A 599 25.62 21.56 21.27
N ALA A 600 26.21 20.68 20.45
CA ALA A 600 27.11 19.63 20.93
C ALA A 600 28.37 20.21 21.59
N LYS A 601 29.00 21.23 20.96
CA LYS A 601 30.20 21.89 21.49
C LYS A 601 29.96 22.56 22.85
N THR A 602 28.78 23.12 23.06
CA THR A 602 28.40 23.71 24.37
C THR A 602 28.02 22.67 25.43
N LYS A 603 28.11 21.37 25.13
CA LYS A 603 27.60 20.27 25.99
C LYS A 603 26.09 20.40 26.26
N GLY A 604 25.37 20.83 25.24
CA GLY A 604 23.93 21.04 25.25
C GLY A 604 23.10 19.76 25.12
N VAL A 605 21.78 19.93 25.04
CA VAL A 605 20.78 18.87 24.90
C VAL A 605 19.81 19.25 23.79
N PHE A 606 19.43 18.31 22.93
CA PHE A 606 18.36 18.51 21.96
C PHE A 606 17.01 18.12 22.57
N ILE A 607 15.96 18.89 22.32
CA ILE A 607 14.61 18.58 22.79
C ILE A 607 13.56 18.64 21.68
N ASN A 608 12.73 17.60 21.61
CA ASN A 608 11.48 17.58 20.82
C ASN A 608 10.28 17.46 21.77
N PRO A 609 9.61 18.58 22.10
CA PRO A 609 8.48 18.59 23.03
C PRO A 609 7.12 18.34 22.36
N ALA A 610 7.07 17.88 21.10
CA ALA A 610 5.84 17.77 20.33
C ALA A 610 4.74 16.93 21.04
N LEU A 611 3.47 17.31 20.86
CA LEU A 611 2.33 16.58 21.44
C LEU A 611 2.30 15.13 20.95
N VAL A 612 2.60 14.93 19.67
CA VAL A 612 2.80 13.64 19.01
C VAL A 612 3.86 13.83 17.92
N GLU A 613 4.84 12.93 17.85
CA GLU A 613 5.86 12.91 16.79
C GLU A 613 5.82 11.58 16.04
N PRO A 614 5.31 11.51 14.79
CA PRO A 614 5.12 10.23 14.09
C PRO A 614 6.41 9.41 13.91
N PHE A 615 7.56 10.07 13.70
CA PHE A 615 8.86 9.41 13.63
C PHE A 615 9.93 10.21 14.38
N GLY A 616 10.33 11.36 13.82
CA GLY A 616 11.28 12.29 14.47
C GLY A 616 12.70 12.24 13.90
N LEU A 617 12.86 12.51 12.59
CA LEU A 617 14.18 12.57 11.93
C LEU A 617 15.17 13.51 12.64
N THR A 618 14.70 14.65 13.16
CA THR A 618 15.54 15.61 13.88
C THR A 618 16.20 15.01 15.13
N LEU A 619 15.62 13.96 15.73
CA LEU A 619 16.22 13.25 16.86
C LEU A 619 17.44 12.44 16.42
N ILE A 620 17.34 11.81 15.25
CA ILE A 620 18.41 11.00 14.66
C ILE A 620 19.52 11.94 14.19
N GLU A 621 19.17 13.05 13.53
CA GLU A 621 20.14 14.10 13.15
C GLU A 621 20.90 14.63 14.37
N ALA A 622 20.20 15.02 15.44
CA ALA A 622 20.83 15.49 16.67
C ALA A 622 21.76 14.43 17.29
N ALA A 623 21.32 13.18 17.32
CA ALA A 623 22.11 12.05 17.82
C ALA A 623 23.38 11.81 17.00
N ALA A 624 23.33 12.02 15.68
CA ALA A 624 24.49 11.90 14.79
C ALA A 624 25.59 12.91 15.11
N TYR A 625 25.24 14.09 15.64
CA TYR A 625 26.19 15.08 16.15
C TYR A 625 26.56 14.87 17.64
N GLY A 626 26.12 13.77 18.24
CA GLY A 626 26.45 13.39 19.62
C GLY A 626 25.66 14.14 20.68
N LEU A 627 24.52 14.73 20.36
CA LEU A 627 23.64 15.37 21.33
C LEU A 627 22.81 14.33 22.11
N PRO A 628 22.79 14.41 23.45
CA PRO A 628 21.74 13.79 24.24
C PRO A 628 20.38 14.41 23.91
N VAL A 629 19.33 13.60 24.00
CA VAL A 629 17.99 13.97 23.51
C VAL A 629 16.95 13.88 24.64
N VAL A 630 16.03 14.85 24.68
CA VAL A 630 14.74 14.73 25.40
C VAL A 630 13.62 14.73 24.36
N ALA A 631 12.75 13.74 24.39
CA ALA A 631 11.69 13.62 23.39
C ALA A 631 10.34 13.24 24.00
N THR A 632 9.27 13.58 23.29
CA THR A 632 7.92 13.14 23.65
C THR A 632 7.81 11.61 23.69
N LYS A 633 7.08 11.09 24.68
CA LYS A 633 6.74 9.65 24.78
C LYS A 633 5.62 9.23 23.82
N ASN A 634 5.03 10.18 23.08
CA ASN A 634 3.92 9.95 22.16
C ASN A 634 4.44 9.96 20.72
N GLY A 635 4.73 8.79 20.14
CA GLY A 635 5.29 8.77 18.79
C GLY A 635 6.38 7.74 18.52
N GLY A 636 6.97 7.87 17.33
CA GLY A 636 8.22 7.23 16.96
C GLY A 636 9.46 7.54 17.82
N PRO A 637 9.54 8.65 18.59
CA PRO A 637 10.70 8.86 19.47
C PRO A 637 10.92 7.73 20.48
N VAL A 638 9.87 7.00 20.87
CA VAL A 638 9.99 5.84 21.78
C VAL A 638 10.93 4.79 21.20
N ASP A 639 10.77 4.47 19.91
CA ASP A 639 11.61 3.48 19.23
C ASP A 639 13.02 4.02 18.99
N ILE A 640 13.15 5.31 18.65
CA ILE A 640 14.46 5.95 18.42
C ILE A 640 15.31 5.96 19.69
N ILE A 641 14.74 6.44 20.81
CA ILE A 641 15.45 6.50 22.09
C ILE A 641 15.79 5.10 22.59
N LYS A 642 14.91 4.10 22.38
CA LYS A 642 15.19 2.71 22.70
C LYS A 642 16.33 2.13 21.84
N ALA A 643 16.41 2.47 20.56
CA ALA A 643 17.44 1.96 19.66
C ALA A 643 18.81 2.63 19.90
N LEU A 644 18.82 3.92 20.21
CA LEU A 644 20.04 4.71 20.37
C LEU A 644 20.56 4.74 21.81
N HIS A 645 19.70 4.61 22.82
CA HIS A 645 20.04 4.76 24.25
C HIS A 645 20.73 6.10 24.57
N ASN A 646 20.29 7.18 23.92
CA ASN A 646 20.94 8.50 23.96
C ASN A 646 20.07 9.61 24.58
N GLY A 647 19.00 9.27 25.31
CA GLY A 647 18.06 10.29 25.76
C GLY A 647 16.94 9.81 26.67
N LEU A 648 16.00 10.73 26.96
CA LEU A 648 14.88 10.56 27.88
C LEU A 648 13.54 10.84 27.20
N LEU A 649 12.51 10.09 27.59
CA LEU A 649 11.13 10.27 27.14
C LEU A 649 10.33 11.04 28.19
N VAL A 650 9.52 12.01 27.76
CA VAL A 650 8.70 12.86 28.64
C VAL A 650 7.26 12.95 28.16
N ASP A 651 6.32 13.20 29.08
CA ASP A 651 4.96 13.59 28.70
C ASP A 651 4.98 15.04 28.18
N PRO A 652 4.55 15.30 26.93
CA PRO A 652 4.59 16.65 26.38
C PRO A 652 3.61 17.63 27.05
N HIS A 653 2.65 17.14 27.84
CA HIS A 653 1.73 17.99 28.60
C HIS A 653 2.26 18.35 30.00
N ASP A 654 3.34 17.71 30.45
CA ASP A 654 3.91 17.90 31.78
C ASP A 654 5.19 18.75 31.71
N ALA A 655 5.04 20.05 32.01
CA ALA A 655 6.15 20.99 32.05
C ALA A 655 7.19 20.66 33.15
N ALA A 656 6.77 20.01 34.25
CA ALA A 656 7.67 19.61 35.32
C ALA A 656 8.54 18.43 34.85
N ALA A 657 7.95 17.43 34.21
CA ALA A 657 8.70 16.30 33.64
C ALA A 657 9.72 16.76 32.58
N ILE A 658 9.35 17.72 31.71
CA ILE A 658 10.31 18.34 30.77
C ILE A 658 11.46 19.00 31.53
N THR A 659 11.17 19.75 32.59
CA THR A 659 12.17 20.44 33.42
C THR A 659 13.14 19.45 34.05
N GLU A 660 12.63 18.40 34.70
CA GLU A 660 13.42 17.37 35.37
C GLU A 660 14.32 16.61 34.40
N ALA A 661 13.81 16.24 33.22
CA ALA A 661 14.60 15.54 32.21
C ALA A 661 15.76 16.40 31.67
N LEU A 662 15.49 17.68 31.37
CA LEU A 662 16.52 18.62 30.93
C LEU A 662 17.58 18.84 32.02
N LEU A 663 17.16 19.08 33.26
CA LEU A 663 18.08 19.24 34.40
C LEU A 663 18.95 18.00 34.58
N SER A 664 18.37 16.81 34.49
CA SER A 664 19.14 15.58 34.67
C SER A 664 20.24 15.41 33.63
N LEU A 665 20.01 15.76 32.37
CA LEU A 665 21.03 15.65 31.33
C LEU A 665 22.06 16.79 31.37
N LEU A 666 21.68 17.97 31.83
CA LEU A 666 22.56 19.15 31.89
C LEU A 666 23.44 19.17 33.16
N ALA A 667 22.92 18.71 34.29
CA ALA A 667 23.63 18.71 35.56
C ALA A 667 24.57 17.50 35.73
N ASP A 668 24.21 16.34 35.17
CA ASP A 668 25.00 15.10 35.27
C ASP A 668 25.89 14.90 34.03
N LYS A 669 27.17 15.28 34.17
CA LYS A 669 28.19 15.12 33.12
C LYS A 669 28.43 13.66 32.73
N ALA A 670 28.29 12.72 33.67
CA ALA A 670 28.51 11.30 33.38
C ALA A 670 27.38 10.77 32.49
N ARG A 671 26.13 11.08 32.86
CA ARG A 671 24.94 10.73 32.07
C ARG A 671 24.96 11.37 30.68
N TRP A 672 25.35 12.64 30.58
CA TRP A 672 25.52 13.34 29.30
C TRP A 672 26.53 12.61 28.41
N GLY A 673 27.71 12.30 28.96
CA GLY A 673 28.78 11.62 28.24
C GLY A 673 28.40 10.21 27.80
N GLU A 674 27.62 9.48 28.61
CA GLU A 674 27.06 8.18 28.24
C GLU A 674 26.07 8.30 27.08
N CYS A 675 25.10 9.22 27.17
CA CYS A 675 24.12 9.44 26.11
C CYS A 675 24.79 9.81 24.79
N ARG A 676 25.82 10.67 24.81
CA ARG A 676 26.62 11.01 23.63
C ARG A 676 27.30 9.78 23.03
N ARG A 677 28.03 9.00 23.83
CA ARG A 677 28.73 7.79 23.36
C ARG A 677 27.75 6.79 22.75
N ASN A 678 26.61 6.57 23.40
CA ASN A 678 25.57 5.67 22.92
C ASN A 678 24.97 6.15 21.59
N GLY A 679 24.63 7.45 21.49
CA GLY A 679 24.11 8.05 20.26
C GLY A 679 25.06 7.85 19.08
N LEU A 680 26.32 8.25 19.22
CA LEU A 680 27.35 8.10 18.17
C LEU A 680 27.62 6.64 17.81
N ARG A 681 27.68 5.74 18.80
CA ARG A 681 27.89 4.31 18.54
C ARG A 681 26.74 3.67 17.78
N ASN A 682 25.49 4.02 18.12
CA ASN A 682 24.30 3.35 17.65
C ASN A 682 23.64 4.03 16.43
N ILE A 683 24.14 5.21 16.00
CA ILE A 683 23.52 5.98 14.91
C ILE A 683 23.44 5.23 13.58
N HIS A 684 24.42 4.35 13.33
CA HIS A 684 24.47 3.50 12.13
C HIS A 684 23.22 2.63 11.95
N ARG A 685 22.45 2.38 13.02
CA ARG A 685 21.17 1.63 12.96
C ARG A 685 20.08 2.36 12.17
N PHE A 686 20.23 3.66 11.94
CA PHE A 686 19.33 4.49 11.13
C PHE A 686 19.96 4.85 9.78
N SER A 687 20.93 4.08 9.30
CA SER A 687 21.56 4.27 7.98
C SER A 687 20.89 3.41 6.92
N TRP A 688 20.97 3.83 5.66
CA TRP A 688 20.50 3.05 4.53
C TRP A 688 21.12 1.64 4.42
N PRO A 689 22.45 1.45 4.60
CA PRO A 689 23.04 0.11 4.63
C PRO A 689 22.44 -0.80 5.71
N HIS A 690 22.22 -0.30 6.92
CA HIS A 690 21.57 -1.08 7.98
C HIS A 690 20.10 -1.38 7.65
N HIS A 691 19.38 -0.42 7.06
CA HIS A 691 18.02 -0.63 6.56
C HIS A 691 17.97 -1.80 5.56
N CYS A 692 18.82 -1.78 4.53
CA CYS A 692 18.86 -2.81 3.49
C CYS A 692 19.22 -4.19 4.06
N ARG A 693 20.19 -4.28 4.99
CA ARG A 693 20.51 -5.54 5.67
C ARG A 693 19.34 -6.11 6.46
N LEU A 694 18.64 -5.28 7.25
CA LEU A 694 17.45 -5.70 7.98
C LEU A 694 16.33 -6.11 7.02
N TYR A 695 16.12 -5.34 5.96
CA TYR A 695 15.13 -5.62 4.93
C TYR A 695 15.36 -7.00 4.29
N LEU A 696 16.55 -7.25 3.77
CA LEU A 696 16.90 -8.53 3.13
C LEU A 696 16.85 -9.69 4.13
N SER A 697 17.31 -9.49 5.37
CA SER A 697 17.20 -10.50 6.43
C SER A 697 15.75 -10.86 6.74
N HIS A 698 14.84 -9.87 6.77
CA HIS A 698 13.42 -10.09 7.00
C HIS A 698 12.73 -10.77 5.82
N VAL A 699 13.08 -10.39 4.59
CA VAL A 699 12.58 -11.07 3.39
C VAL A 699 13.02 -12.53 3.42
N ALA A 700 14.32 -12.81 3.58
CA ALA A 700 14.84 -14.18 3.63
C ALA A 700 14.24 -15.03 4.75
N ALA A 701 13.95 -14.45 5.92
CA ALA A 701 13.45 -15.18 7.07
C ALA A 701 11.91 -15.38 7.11
N ASN A 702 11.13 -14.56 6.39
CA ASN A 702 9.67 -14.53 6.53
C ASN A 702 8.91 -14.69 5.22
N CYS A 703 9.58 -14.58 4.06
CA CYS A 703 8.98 -14.83 2.77
C CYS A 703 9.18 -16.29 2.36
N ASP A 704 8.09 -16.97 2.01
CA ASP A 704 8.11 -18.32 1.50
C ASP A 704 8.40 -18.28 0.00
N HIS A 705 9.60 -18.69 -0.42
CA HIS A 705 9.87 -18.85 -1.85
C HIS A 705 9.13 -20.09 -2.38
N PRO A 706 8.31 -19.96 -3.45
CA PRO A 706 7.51 -21.07 -3.95
C PRO A 706 8.38 -22.20 -4.47
N ALA A 707 7.84 -23.41 -4.43
CA ALA A 707 8.46 -24.55 -5.08
C ALA A 707 8.52 -24.32 -6.61
N PRO A 708 9.48 -24.93 -7.34
CA PRO A 708 9.65 -24.70 -8.78
C PRO A 708 8.39 -24.96 -9.64
N HIS A 709 7.49 -25.86 -9.21
CA HIS A 709 6.23 -26.16 -9.89
C HIS A 709 5.11 -25.13 -9.64
N GLN A 710 5.30 -24.23 -8.67
CA GLN A 710 4.36 -23.15 -8.37
C GLN A 710 4.76 -21.85 -9.09
N LEU A 711 6.03 -21.74 -9.50
CA LEU A 711 6.52 -20.63 -10.31
C LEU A 711 5.96 -20.71 -11.72
N LEU A 712 5.64 -19.54 -12.28
CA LEU A 712 5.21 -19.43 -13.65
C LEU A 712 6.35 -19.86 -14.59
N ARG A 713 6.10 -20.88 -15.41
CA ARG A 713 7.02 -21.24 -16.49
C ARG A 713 6.91 -20.23 -17.62
N VAL A 714 8.04 -19.87 -18.20
CA VAL A 714 8.10 -18.99 -19.36
C VAL A 714 8.62 -19.82 -20.52
N PRO A 715 7.84 -20.01 -21.59
CA PRO A 715 8.34 -20.67 -22.78
C PRO A 715 9.51 -19.89 -23.40
N ALA A 716 10.41 -20.61 -24.07
CA ALA A 716 11.46 -20.00 -24.89
C ALA A 716 10.86 -18.98 -25.89
N SER A 717 11.55 -17.86 -26.12
CA SER A 717 11.09 -16.79 -27.01
C SER A 717 10.61 -17.36 -28.36
N PRO A 718 9.47 -16.89 -28.93
CA PRO A 718 8.98 -17.33 -30.24
C PRO A 718 10.03 -17.21 -31.35
N ARG A 719 10.96 -16.25 -31.22
CA ARG A 719 12.06 -16.03 -32.16
C ARG A 719 13.11 -17.14 -32.09
N ALA A 720 13.34 -17.73 -30.91
CA ALA A 720 14.20 -18.88 -30.73
C ALA A 720 13.52 -20.18 -31.19
N ALA A 721 12.21 -20.32 -30.94
CA ALA A 721 11.42 -21.46 -31.43
C ALA A 721 11.28 -21.48 -32.96
N ALA A 722 11.06 -20.32 -33.59
CA ALA A 722 11.05 -20.18 -35.05
C ALA A 722 12.43 -20.47 -35.67
N ALA A 723 13.51 -19.96 -35.05
CA ALA A 723 14.87 -20.27 -35.50
C ALA A 723 15.24 -21.75 -35.30
N ALA A 724 14.72 -22.42 -34.27
CA ALA A 724 14.88 -23.85 -34.05
C ALA A 724 14.06 -24.68 -35.07
N ALA A 725 12.85 -24.23 -35.41
CA ALA A 725 12.02 -24.85 -36.42
C ALA A 725 12.63 -24.70 -37.83
N GLU A 726 13.20 -23.54 -38.17
CA GLU A 726 13.93 -23.31 -39.43
C GLU A 726 15.25 -24.11 -39.52
N ARG A 727 15.89 -24.41 -38.38
CA ARG A 727 17.04 -25.33 -38.35
C ARG A 727 16.65 -26.81 -38.47
N SER A 728 15.38 -27.16 -38.23
CA SER A 728 14.88 -28.53 -38.32
C SER A 728 14.36 -28.91 -39.72
N THR A 729 14.35 -27.96 -40.68
CA THR A 729 13.88 -28.20 -42.05
C THR A 729 14.94 -28.71 -43.02
N ASP A 730 16.17 -28.98 -42.57
CA ASP A 730 17.19 -29.66 -43.39
C ASP A 730 17.37 -31.12 -42.93
N GLY A 731 17.29 -32.04 -43.90
CA GLY A 731 16.92 -33.45 -43.74
C GLY A 731 17.73 -34.29 -42.75
N SER A 732 17.02 -34.96 -41.84
CA SER A 732 17.05 -36.44 -41.66
C SER A 732 16.21 -36.82 -40.43
N LEU A 733 15.00 -37.35 -40.67
CA LEU A 733 14.08 -37.86 -39.64
C LEU A 733 14.53 -39.24 -39.07
N SER A 734 15.80 -39.40 -38.69
CA SER A 734 16.25 -40.66 -38.07
C SER A 734 17.20 -40.57 -36.87
N ASP A 735 17.66 -39.38 -36.42
CA ASP A 735 18.67 -39.31 -35.35
C ASP A 735 18.24 -38.66 -34.01
N SER A 736 17.01 -38.14 -33.87
CA SER A 736 16.56 -37.53 -32.60
C SER A 736 15.88 -38.49 -31.61
N LEU A 737 16.03 -39.81 -31.76
CA LEU A 737 15.48 -40.81 -30.84
C LEU A 737 16.54 -41.68 -30.12
N ARG A 738 17.81 -41.24 -30.06
CA ARG A 738 18.89 -41.96 -29.34
C ARG A 738 19.47 -41.25 -28.11
N GLY A 739 18.78 -40.26 -27.55
CA GLY A 739 19.24 -39.52 -26.36
C GLY A 739 18.65 -39.94 -25.00
N LEU A 740 17.67 -40.85 -24.95
CA LEU A 740 17.06 -41.31 -23.70
C LEU A 740 17.35 -42.79 -23.46
N SER A 741 18.61 -43.12 -23.17
CA SER A 741 18.97 -44.33 -22.44
C SER A 741 19.22 -43.96 -20.99
N ILE A 742 18.19 -44.06 -20.15
CA ILE A 742 18.35 -44.07 -18.70
C ILE A 742 19.04 -45.39 -18.35
N SER A 743 20.32 -45.32 -17.96
CA SER A 743 21.03 -46.43 -17.33
C SER A 743 20.51 -46.59 -15.90
N ILE A 744 19.72 -47.63 -15.66
CA ILE A 744 19.45 -48.08 -14.29
C ILE A 744 20.57 -49.06 -13.93
N ASP A 745 21.54 -48.58 -13.17
CA ASP A 745 22.52 -49.43 -12.52
C ASP A 745 21.89 -50.03 -11.27
N ALA A 746 21.56 -51.32 -11.33
CA ALA A 746 21.09 -52.10 -10.20
C ALA A 746 22.11 -53.20 -9.93
N SER A 747 23.03 -52.97 -8.99
CA SER A 747 23.78 -54.06 -8.38
C SER A 747 24.14 -53.76 -6.91
N HIS A 748 23.77 -54.71 -6.04
CA HIS A 748 24.19 -54.93 -4.65
C HIS A 748 23.78 -53.87 -3.59
N ASP A 749 23.21 -54.18 -2.42
CA ASP A 749 23.00 -55.42 -1.67
C ASP A 749 21.80 -55.25 -0.72
N LEU A 750 20.87 -56.19 -0.72
CA LEU A 750 19.87 -56.39 0.32
C LEU A 750 20.09 -57.78 0.91
N LYS A 751 20.79 -57.84 2.04
CA LYS A 751 20.80 -58.99 2.95
C LYS A 751 20.45 -58.54 4.37
N ALA A 752 19.63 -59.37 4.99
CA ALA A 752 19.29 -59.45 6.42
C ALA A 752 18.18 -58.51 6.93
N ALA A 753 16.94 -59.01 6.93
CA ALA A 753 16.24 -59.39 8.17
C ALA A 753 14.93 -60.11 7.79
N GLY A 754 14.81 -61.39 8.13
CA GLY A 754 13.61 -62.19 7.87
C GLY A 754 12.66 -62.21 9.06
N ALA A 755 11.37 -62.40 8.78
CA ALA A 755 10.49 -63.34 9.47
C ALA A 755 9.10 -63.41 8.79
N GLY A 756 8.63 -64.63 8.50
CA GLY A 756 7.23 -65.01 8.72
C GLY A 756 6.20 -64.75 7.62
N ALA A 757 6.17 -65.64 6.63
CA ALA A 757 5.02 -66.30 6.00
C ALA A 757 3.69 -65.54 5.74
N GLY A 758 3.28 -65.55 4.45
CA GLY A 758 1.87 -65.45 4.03
C GLY A 758 1.73 -65.05 2.56
N ALA A 759 1.38 -66.01 1.69
CA ALA A 759 1.44 -65.94 0.24
C ALA A 759 0.43 -64.98 -0.44
N GLY A 760 0.83 -64.42 -1.60
CA GLY A 760 -0.09 -63.81 -2.58
C GLY A 760 0.42 -62.53 -3.26
N GLY A 761 1.63 -62.52 -3.84
CA GLY A 761 2.30 -61.30 -4.32
C GLY A 761 2.49 -61.09 -5.83
N ASP A 762 2.08 -62.03 -6.69
CA ASP A 762 2.40 -61.94 -8.14
C ASP A 762 1.32 -61.26 -9.01
N SER A 763 0.30 -60.65 -8.41
CA SER A 763 -0.80 -60.00 -9.14
C SER A 763 -0.58 -58.49 -9.41
N ALA A 764 0.19 -57.79 -8.57
CA ALA A 764 0.29 -56.33 -8.65
C ALA A 764 1.20 -55.84 -9.78
N ALA A 765 2.35 -56.49 -10.01
CA ALA A 765 3.26 -56.14 -11.09
C ALA A 765 2.69 -56.50 -12.48
N ALA A 766 1.92 -57.59 -12.56
CA ALA A 766 1.23 -58.00 -13.77
C ALA A 766 0.08 -57.04 -14.12
N ALA A 767 -0.68 -56.55 -13.13
CA ALA A 767 -1.76 -55.59 -13.34
C ALA A 767 -1.27 -54.22 -13.84
N ILE A 768 -0.12 -53.74 -13.34
CA ILE A 768 0.49 -52.48 -13.79
C ILE A 768 1.01 -52.59 -15.23
N MET A 769 1.62 -53.73 -15.59
CA MET A 769 2.09 -54.00 -16.95
C MET A 769 0.95 -54.22 -17.95
N ASP A 770 -0.18 -54.79 -17.51
CA ASP A 770 -1.36 -54.96 -18.36
C ASP A 770 -2.13 -53.63 -18.55
N ALA A 771 -2.14 -52.74 -17.55
CA ALA A 771 -2.65 -51.37 -17.68
C ALA A 771 -1.80 -50.52 -18.66
N LEU A 772 -0.48 -50.68 -18.63
CA LEU A 772 0.44 -50.04 -19.58
C LEU A 772 0.29 -50.58 -21.01
N ARG A 773 -0.08 -51.85 -21.19
CA ARG A 773 -0.39 -52.45 -22.51
C ARG A 773 -1.75 -52.02 -23.06
N ARG A 774 -2.76 -51.83 -22.20
CA ARG A 774 -4.07 -51.30 -22.60
C ARG A 774 -4.01 -49.84 -23.05
N ARG A 775 -3.11 -49.03 -22.46
CA ARG A 775 -2.88 -47.63 -22.88
C ARG A 775 -2.20 -47.47 -24.25
N ARG A 776 -1.64 -48.56 -24.82
CA ARG A 776 -0.95 -48.58 -26.11
C ARG A 776 -1.77 -49.11 -27.30
N ARG A 777 -3.04 -49.49 -27.11
CA ARG A 777 -3.84 -50.19 -28.14
C ARG A 777 -5.15 -49.53 -28.60
N SER A 778 -5.39 -48.25 -28.31
CA SER A 778 -6.59 -47.54 -28.79
C SER A 778 -6.36 -46.52 -29.92
N THR A 779 -5.26 -46.62 -30.67
CA THR A 779 -5.04 -45.78 -31.88
C THR A 779 -4.94 -46.64 -33.14
N VAL A 780 -5.97 -47.40 -33.45
CA VAL A 780 -6.32 -47.81 -34.82
C VAL A 780 -7.84 -48.06 -34.83
N ASP A 781 -8.64 -47.08 -35.23
CA ASP A 781 -10.04 -47.29 -35.63
C ASP A 781 -10.13 -46.96 -37.12
N ASP A 782 -10.38 -47.99 -37.94
CA ASP A 782 -10.65 -47.91 -39.37
C ASP A 782 -12.05 -47.29 -39.57
N ARG A 783 -12.11 -45.98 -39.79
CA ARG A 783 -13.29 -45.31 -40.39
C ARG A 783 -12.86 -44.38 -41.52
N PRO A 784 -13.59 -44.34 -42.64
CA PRO A 784 -13.18 -43.58 -43.82
C PRO A 784 -13.27 -42.07 -43.55
N PRO A 785 -12.42 -41.25 -44.21
CA PRO A 785 -12.27 -39.85 -43.88
C PRO A 785 -13.47 -39.06 -44.40
N THR A 786 -14.31 -38.57 -43.50
CA THR A 786 -15.13 -37.38 -43.80
C THR A 786 -14.36 -36.16 -43.31
N ALA A 787 -14.04 -35.30 -44.27
CA ALA A 787 -13.18 -34.14 -44.08
C ALA A 787 -13.80 -33.12 -43.12
N ARG A 788 -13.22 -32.99 -41.92
CA ARG A 788 -13.08 -31.71 -41.21
C ARG A 788 -11.72 -31.72 -40.53
N ALA A 789 -10.83 -30.83 -40.98
CA ALA A 789 -9.49 -30.69 -40.44
C ALA A 789 -9.55 -30.39 -38.94
N ALA A 790 -9.00 -31.29 -38.12
CA ALA A 790 -8.76 -31.00 -36.72
C ALA A 790 -7.86 -29.75 -36.63
N ILE A 791 -8.33 -28.73 -35.91
CA ILE A 791 -7.59 -27.50 -35.66
C ILE A 791 -6.41 -27.86 -34.75
N GLY A 792 -5.27 -28.21 -35.35
CA GLY A 792 -4.05 -28.50 -34.60
C GLY A 792 -3.56 -27.25 -33.88
N HIS A 793 -3.70 -27.22 -32.55
CA HIS A 793 -3.11 -26.21 -31.68
C HIS A 793 -1.61 -26.48 -31.53
N ALA A 794 -0.78 -25.47 -31.79
CA ALA A 794 0.64 -25.46 -31.48
C ALA A 794 0.96 -24.13 -30.78
N PRO A 795 1.56 -24.14 -29.56
CA PRO A 795 2.08 -22.94 -28.93
C PRO A 795 2.96 -22.17 -29.92
N GLY A 796 2.66 -20.90 -30.15
CA GLY A 796 3.35 -20.04 -31.13
C GLY A 796 2.66 -19.86 -32.49
N ARG A 797 1.57 -20.58 -32.80
CA ARG A 797 0.79 -20.36 -34.03
C ARG A 797 -0.18 -19.18 -33.94
N ARG A 798 -0.75 -18.94 -32.75
CA ARG A 798 -1.69 -17.85 -32.48
C ARG A 798 -0.91 -16.56 -32.24
N GLN A 799 -1.41 -15.44 -32.79
CA GLN A 799 -0.80 -14.11 -32.66
C GLN A 799 -1.63 -13.17 -31.78
N SER A 800 -2.92 -13.47 -31.61
CA SER A 800 -3.89 -12.71 -30.83
C SER A 800 -4.93 -13.66 -30.22
N LEU A 801 -5.67 -13.19 -29.21
CA LEU A 801 -6.72 -13.97 -28.53
C LEU A 801 -8.06 -13.23 -28.52
N LEU A 802 -9.13 -13.98 -28.74
CA LEU A 802 -10.50 -13.58 -28.47
C LEU A 802 -11.02 -14.37 -27.27
N VAL A 803 -11.32 -13.67 -26.18
CA VAL A 803 -11.82 -14.26 -24.93
C VAL A 803 -13.31 -13.98 -24.82
N LEU A 804 -14.13 -15.01 -24.88
CA LEU A 804 -15.55 -14.95 -24.60
C LEU A 804 -15.77 -15.06 -23.08
N ALA A 805 -15.84 -13.92 -22.39
CA ALA A 805 -16.04 -13.84 -20.95
C ALA A 805 -17.49 -13.50 -20.62
N VAL A 806 -18.40 -14.45 -20.82
CA VAL A 806 -19.84 -14.27 -20.57
C VAL A 806 -20.42 -15.49 -19.87
N ASP A 807 -21.37 -15.26 -18.97
CA ASP A 807 -22.20 -16.30 -18.37
C ASP A 807 -23.63 -16.06 -18.83
N CYS A 808 -24.19 -16.97 -19.62
CA CYS A 808 -25.55 -16.84 -20.16
C CYS A 808 -26.52 -17.66 -19.32
N TYR A 809 -27.43 -16.98 -18.62
CA TYR A 809 -28.43 -17.60 -17.75
C TYR A 809 -29.74 -16.80 -17.70
N ASN A 810 -30.81 -17.49 -17.30
CA ASN A 810 -32.13 -16.94 -17.05
C ASN A 810 -32.20 -16.22 -15.69
N GLY A 811 -33.30 -15.52 -15.42
CA GLY A 811 -33.48 -14.78 -14.16
C GLY A 811 -33.53 -15.65 -12.89
N ASP A 812 -33.64 -16.97 -13.02
CA ASP A 812 -33.57 -17.95 -11.94
C ASP A 812 -32.17 -18.58 -11.79
N GLY A 813 -31.18 -18.11 -12.57
CA GLY A 813 -29.81 -18.61 -12.55
C GLY A 813 -29.57 -19.86 -13.41
N THR A 814 -30.58 -20.41 -14.08
CA THR A 814 -30.41 -21.57 -14.98
C THR A 814 -29.72 -21.18 -16.29
N PRO A 815 -28.82 -22.00 -16.86
CA PRO A 815 -28.16 -21.66 -18.13
C PRO A 815 -29.14 -21.40 -19.28
N ASP A 816 -28.90 -20.35 -20.07
CA ASP A 816 -29.68 -20.01 -21.28
C ASP A 816 -28.87 -20.40 -22.52
N ALA A 817 -29.20 -21.57 -23.09
CA ALA A 817 -28.50 -22.13 -24.23
C ALA A 817 -28.66 -21.28 -25.51
N ASP A 818 -29.79 -20.61 -25.71
CA ASP A 818 -30.05 -19.81 -26.92
C ASP A 818 -29.20 -18.54 -26.94
N ARG A 819 -29.08 -17.86 -25.81
CA ARG A 819 -28.20 -16.69 -25.68
C ARG A 819 -26.73 -17.08 -25.73
N MET A 820 -26.37 -18.20 -25.08
CA MET A 820 -25.02 -18.73 -25.15
C MET A 820 -24.63 -19.07 -26.59
N LYS A 821 -25.55 -19.70 -27.34
CA LYS A 821 -25.35 -20.01 -28.76
C LYS A 821 -25.01 -18.75 -29.57
N LYS A 822 -25.79 -17.68 -29.41
CA LYS A 822 -25.54 -16.42 -30.13
C LYS A 822 -24.14 -15.87 -29.84
N ALA A 823 -23.71 -15.88 -28.58
CA ALA A 823 -22.40 -15.36 -28.18
C ALA A 823 -21.25 -16.25 -28.69
N VAL A 824 -21.42 -17.58 -28.63
CA VAL A 824 -20.45 -18.56 -29.13
C VAL A 824 -20.32 -18.50 -30.65
N ASP A 825 -21.44 -18.47 -31.38
CA ASP A 825 -21.46 -18.37 -32.84
C ASP A 825 -20.76 -17.09 -33.32
N LEU A 826 -20.98 -15.98 -32.61
CA LEU A 826 -20.32 -14.70 -32.89
C LEU A 826 -18.79 -14.79 -32.71
N ALA A 827 -18.32 -15.34 -31.58
CA ALA A 827 -16.90 -15.49 -31.28
C ALA A 827 -16.19 -16.45 -32.26
N LEU A 828 -16.79 -17.63 -32.51
CA LEU A 828 -16.22 -18.62 -33.43
C LEU A 828 -16.23 -18.15 -34.88
N SER A 829 -17.26 -17.40 -35.30
CA SER A 829 -17.30 -16.80 -36.64
C SER A 829 -16.20 -15.75 -36.84
N ALA A 830 -15.95 -14.90 -35.82
CA ALA A 830 -14.85 -13.95 -35.85
C ALA A 830 -13.48 -14.64 -35.91
N ALA A 831 -13.28 -15.70 -35.10
CA ALA A 831 -12.08 -16.52 -35.14
C ALA A 831 -11.86 -17.21 -36.49
N ALA A 832 -12.92 -17.76 -37.10
CA ALA A 832 -12.84 -18.38 -38.42
C ALA A 832 -12.46 -17.37 -39.51
N ALA A 833 -13.02 -16.15 -39.47
CA ALA A 833 -12.73 -15.10 -40.44
C ALA A 833 -11.31 -14.50 -40.30
N ALA A 834 -10.70 -14.54 -39.11
CA ALA A 834 -9.30 -14.16 -38.88
C ALA A 834 -8.27 -15.20 -39.41
N GLY A 835 -8.74 -16.39 -39.80
CA GLY A 835 -7.90 -17.55 -40.05
C GLY A 835 -7.28 -18.11 -38.77
N GLY A 836 -6.36 -19.09 -38.91
CA GLY A 836 -5.73 -19.77 -37.77
C GLY A 836 -4.83 -18.92 -36.85
N ARG A 837 -4.80 -17.59 -37.01
CA ARG A 837 -3.99 -16.65 -36.21
C ARG A 837 -4.68 -16.18 -34.93
N LEU A 838 -6.02 -16.10 -34.91
CA LEU A 838 -6.79 -15.73 -33.73
C LEU A 838 -7.12 -17.00 -32.91
N GLY A 839 -6.69 -17.02 -31.65
CA GLY A 839 -7.11 -18.06 -30.70
C GLY A 839 -8.44 -17.71 -30.03
N CYS A 840 -9.22 -18.71 -29.64
CA CYS A 840 -10.51 -18.52 -28.96
C CYS A 840 -10.48 -19.13 -27.56
N VAL A 841 -10.89 -18.37 -26.54
CA VAL A 841 -10.90 -18.80 -25.13
C VAL A 841 -12.29 -18.54 -24.55
N LEU A 842 -12.88 -19.50 -23.83
CA LEU A 842 -14.11 -19.27 -23.05
C LEU A 842 -13.73 -18.96 -21.60
N SER A 843 -14.38 -17.99 -20.97
CA SER A 843 -14.20 -17.66 -19.55
C SER A 843 -15.52 -17.53 -18.79
N THR A 844 -15.79 -18.47 -17.89
CA THR A 844 -17.09 -18.65 -17.23
C THR A 844 -16.96 -18.97 -15.74
N GLY A 845 -18.05 -18.72 -15.00
CA GLY A 845 -18.24 -19.15 -13.61
C GLY A 845 -18.68 -20.61 -13.46
N MET A 846 -19.02 -21.27 -14.57
CA MET A 846 -19.39 -22.69 -14.64
C MET A 846 -18.20 -23.60 -14.34
N THR A 847 -18.46 -24.80 -13.81
CA THR A 847 -17.42 -25.85 -13.72
C THR A 847 -17.01 -26.33 -15.13
N ILE A 848 -15.91 -27.08 -15.24
CA ILE A 848 -15.48 -27.67 -16.52
C ILE A 848 -16.59 -28.53 -17.13
N ALA A 849 -17.25 -29.37 -16.32
CA ALA A 849 -18.34 -30.23 -16.77
C ALA A 849 -19.56 -29.42 -17.22
N GLU A 850 -19.97 -28.41 -16.44
CA GLU A 850 -21.09 -27.54 -16.78
C GLU A 850 -20.81 -26.74 -18.07
N ALA A 851 -19.58 -26.25 -18.26
CA ALA A 851 -19.18 -25.52 -19.46
C ALA A 851 -19.20 -26.42 -20.70
N ALA A 852 -18.70 -27.65 -20.60
CA ALA A 852 -18.73 -28.62 -21.69
C ALA A 852 -20.17 -29.02 -22.07
N GLU A 853 -21.04 -29.22 -21.08
CA GLU A 853 -22.47 -29.50 -21.30
C GLU A 853 -23.17 -28.32 -21.97
N ALA A 854 -22.93 -27.09 -21.51
CA ALA A 854 -23.53 -25.89 -22.06
C ALA A 854 -23.09 -25.62 -23.51
N LEU A 855 -21.82 -25.87 -23.83
CA LEU A 855 -21.31 -25.83 -25.21
C LEU A 855 -21.98 -26.91 -26.09
N GLY A 856 -22.11 -28.13 -25.58
CA GLY A 856 -22.83 -29.20 -26.27
C GLY A 856 -24.30 -28.85 -26.56
N ALA A 857 -24.99 -28.24 -25.59
CA ALA A 857 -26.37 -27.82 -25.72
C ALA A 857 -26.58 -26.72 -26.78
N CYS A 858 -25.60 -25.82 -26.98
CA CYS A 858 -25.67 -24.81 -28.05
C CYS A 858 -25.16 -25.30 -29.41
N GLY A 859 -24.66 -26.54 -29.50
CA GLY A 859 -24.17 -27.17 -30.73
C GLY A 859 -22.72 -26.83 -31.06
N ALA A 860 -21.94 -26.34 -30.08
CA ALA A 860 -20.51 -26.06 -30.23
C ALA A 860 -19.68 -27.20 -29.63
N ASP A 861 -18.62 -27.60 -30.33
CA ASP A 861 -17.64 -28.55 -29.80
C ASP A 861 -16.69 -27.82 -28.84
N PRO A 862 -16.51 -28.28 -27.58
CA PRO A 862 -15.50 -27.73 -26.68
C PRO A 862 -14.09 -27.67 -27.28
N ALA A 863 -13.73 -28.61 -28.17
CA ALA A 863 -12.46 -28.62 -28.88
C ALA A 863 -12.29 -27.47 -29.90
N ALA A 864 -13.35 -26.70 -30.17
CA ALA A 864 -13.27 -25.47 -30.96
C ALA A 864 -12.58 -24.30 -30.21
N PHE A 865 -12.45 -24.41 -28.88
CA PHE A 865 -11.74 -23.43 -28.05
C PHE A 865 -10.31 -23.89 -27.76
N ASP A 866 -9.36 -22.95 -27.78
CA ASP A 866 -7.96 -23.21 -27.45
C ASP A 866 -7.76 -23.42 -25.93
N ALA A 867 -8.60 -22.79 -25.10
CA ALA A 867 -8.65 -22.99 -23.64
C ALA A 867 -10.03 -22.63 -23.05
N LEU A 868 -10.36 -23.23 -21.91
CA LEU A 868 -11.54 -22.89 -21.08
C LEU A 868 -11.06 -22.45 -19.69
N ILE A 869 -11.45 -21.24 -19.28
CA ILE A 869 -11.27 -20.72 -17.93
C ILE A 869 -12.61 -20.93 -17.20
N CYS A 870 -12.61 -21.81 -16.20
CA CYS A 870 -13.80 -22.27 -15.49
C CYS A 870 -13.76 -21.93 -14.00
N SER A 871 -14.87 -22.13 -13.30
CA SER A 871 -15.00 -21.93 -11.86
C SER A 871 -14.52 -20.54 -11.42
N SER A 872 -14.90 -19.51 -12.18
CA SER A 872 -14.48 -18.12 -11.99
C SER A 872 -12.96 -17.90 -12.05
N GLY A 873 -12.25 -18.75 -12.80
CA GLY A 873 -10.80 -18.71 -12.97
C GLY A 873 -10.02 -19.48 -11.92
N ALA A 874 -10.65 -20.39 -11.17
CA ALA A 874 -9.96 -21.36 -10.32
C ALA A 874 -9.45 -22.57 -11.10
N GLU A 875 -10.02 -22.84 -12.29
CA GLU A 875 -9.70 -23.99 -13.10
C GLU A 875 -9.45 -23.55 -14.55
N LEU A 876 -8.47 -24.19 -15.18
CA LEU A 876 -8.11 -23.98 -16.58
C LEU A 876 -8.09 -25.35 -17.27
N CYS A 877 -8.66 -25.45 -18.47
CA CYS A 877 -8.70 -26.67 -19.26
C CYS A 877 -8.23 -26.36 -20.69
N TYR A 878 -7.52 -27.31 -21.31
CA TYR A 878 -7.15 -27.28 -22.72
C TYR A 878 -7.93 -28.39 -23.45
N PRO A 879 -9.10 -28.09 -24.06
CA PRO A 879 -10.03 -29.12 -24.54
C PRO A 879 -9.44 -30.07 -25.58
N TRP A 880 -8.49 -29.59 -26.38
CA TRP A 880 -7.80 -30.39 -27.38
C TRP A 880 -6.82 -31.42 -26.80
N ARG A 881 -6.44 -31.30 -25.51
CA ARG A 881 -5.68 -32.31 -24.77
C ARG A 881 -6.60 -33.31 -24.10
N ASP A 882 -7.50 -32.79 -23.27
CA ASP A 882 -8.51 -33.54 -22.55
C ASP A 882 -9.66 -32.59 -22.20
N VAL A 883 -10.85 -32.85 -22.73
CA VAL A 883 -12.05 -32.02 -22.55
C VAL A 883 -12.57 -32.08 -21.10
N ALA A 884 -12.19 -33.11 -20.33
CA ALA A 884 -12.74 -33.35 -18.99
C ALA A 884 -11.75 -33.06 -17.85
N ALA A 885 -10.49 -32.72 -18.16
CA ALA A 885 -9.45 -32.55 -17.14
C ALA A 885 -8.99 -31.10 -17.00
N ALA A 886 -8.85 -30.66 -15.74
CA ALA A 886 -8.16 -29.41 -15.41
C ALA A 886 -6.64 -29.56 -15.65
N ASP A 887 -6.00 -28.46 -16.01
CA ASP A 887 -4.55 -28.38 -16.20
C ASP A 887 -3.82 -28.46 -14.84
N GLU A 888 -2.98 -29.47 -14.68
CA GLU A 888 -2.25 -29.73 -13.43
C GLU A 888 -1.24 -28.62 -13.11
N GLU A 889 -0.60 -28.02 -14.13
CA GLU A 889 0.37 -26.93 -13.93
C GLU A 889 -0.33 -25.67 -13.41
N TYR A 890 -1.46 -25.27 -14.02
CA TYR A 890 -2.27 -24.16 -13.53
C TYR A 890 -2.85 -24.43 -12.14
N ALA A 891 -3.33 -25.66 -11.89
CA ALA A 891 -3.82 -26.05 -10.57
C ALA A 891 -2.72 -25.90 -9.49
N GLY A 892 -1.48 -26.30 -9.79
CA GLY A 892 -0.33 -26.09 -8.91
C GLY A 892 -0.01 -24.61 -8.69
N HIS A 893 -0.16 -23.78 -9.73
CA HIS A 893 0.05 -22.33 -9.65
C HIS A 893 -0.97 -21.64 -8.73
N VAL A 894 -2.27 -21.96 -8.85
CA VAL A 894 -3.32 -21.34 -8.01
C VAL A 894 -3.43 -21.94 -6.60
N ALA A 895 -2.85 -23.12 -6.35
CA ALA A 895 -2.81 -23.74 -5.03
C ALA A 895 -2.01 -22.94 -3.99
N PHE A 896 -1.14 -22.02 -4.44
CA PHE A 896 -0.28 -21.24 -3.56
C PHE A 896 -1.09 -20.48 -2.49
N ARG A 897 -0.86 -20.83 -1.22
CA ARG A 897 -1.51 -20.25 -0.03
C ARG A 897 -3.04 -20.39 0.00
N TRP A 898 -3.61 -21.36 -0.70
CA TRP A 898 -5.04 -21.69 -0.64
C TRP A 898 -5.43 -22.25 0.75
N PRO A 899 -6.47 -21.73 1.43
CA PRO A 899 -6.87 -22.24 2.74
C PRO A 899 -7.50 -23.63 2.75
N GLY A 900 -7.87 -24.20 1.60
CA GLY A 900 -8.43 -25.54 1.48
C GLY A 900 -9.79 -25.70 2.20
N ASP A 901 -10.01 -26.84 2.83
CA ASP A 901 -11.31 -27.18 3.47
C ASP A 901 -11.64 -26.31 4.69
N HIS A 902 -10.66 -25.59 5.27
CA HIS A 902 -10.90 -24.78 6.46
C HIS A 902 -11.76 -23.54 6.16
N VAL A 903 -11.59 -22.92 4.98
CA VAL A 903 -12.50 -21.85 4.57
C VAL A 903 -13.87 -22.42 4.19
N ARG A 904 -13.92 -23.67 3.72
CA ARG A 904 -15.14 -24.33 3.26
C ARG A 904 -16.21 -24.37 4.37
N ALA A 905 -15.81 -24.73 5.59
CA ALA A 905 -16.70 -24.78 6.75
C ALA A 905 -17.04 -23.40 7.33
N ALA A 906 -16.17 -22.40 7.15
CA ALA A 906 -16.36 -21.08 7.73
C ALA A 906 -17.40 -20.23 6.97
N VAL A 907 -17.48 -20.37 5.64
CA VAL A 907 -18.31 -19.52 4.79
C VAL A 907 -19.81 -19.62 5.10
N PRO A 908 -20.44 -20.80 5.27
CA PRO A 908 -21.85 -20.89 5.64
C PRO A 908 -22.19 -20.18 6.95
N ARG A 909 -21.27 -20.25 7.93
CA ARG A 909 -21.42 -19.61 9.24
C ARG A 909 -21.31 -18.09 9.15
N LEU A 910 -20.36 -17.59 8.37
CA LEU A 910 -20.03 -16.16 8.30
C LEU A 910 -20.85 -15.40 7.25
N GLY A 911 -21.25 -16.09 6.17
CA GLY A 911 -21.88 -15.52 4.99
C GLY A 911 -23.40 -15.42 5.01
N LYS A 912 -24.06 -16.12 5.93
CA LYS A 912 -25.51 -16.03 6.10
C LYS A 912 -25.93 -14.70 6.73
N ALA A 913 -27.10 -14.18 6.34
CA ALA A 913 -27.72 -13.01 6.96
C ALA A 913 -28.20 -13.33 8.39
N GLU A 914 -28.43 -12.29 9.19
CA GLU A 914 -28.93 -12.46 10.55
C GLU A 914 -30.32 -13.12 10.55
N GLY A 915 -30.50 -14.19 11.32
CA GLY A 915 -31.73 -14.97 11.36
C GLY A 915 -31.93 -15.97 10.20
N ALA A 916 -30.99 -16.08 9.26
CA ALA A 916 -31.02 -17.09 8.20
C ALA A 916 -30.64 -18.50 8.71
N LYS A 917 -31.22 -19.52 8.08
CA LYS A 917 -30.95 -20.94 8.37
C LYS A 917 -29.68 -21.41 7.66
N GLU A 918 -29.09 -22.51 8.10
CA GLU A 918 -27.90 -23.07 7.43
C GLU A 918 -28.19 -23.52 6.00
N ALA A 919 -29.40 -23.99 5.72
CA ALA A 919 -29.82 -24.37 4.37
C ALA A 919 -29.90 -23.19 3.39
N ASP A 920 -29.89 -21.94 3.86
CA ASP A 920 -29.97 -20.76 3.00
C ASP A 920 -28.65 -20.44 2.27
N LEU A 921 -27.53 -20.98 2.77
CA LEU A 921 -26.19 -20.93 2.17
C LEU A 921 -25.50 -22.29 2.37
N ALA A 922 -25.87 -23.26 1.54
CA ALA A 922 -25.43 -24.65 1.66
C ALA A 922 -24.32 -24.95 0.64
N VAL A 923 -23.44 -25.90 0.96
CA VAL A 923 -22.38 -26.35 0.04
C VAL A 923 -23.02 -27.04 -1.18
N ASP A 924 -22.62 -26.62 -2.38
CA ASP A 924 -22.97 -27.27 -3.65
C ASP A 924 -21.88 -28.28 -4.02
N GLU A 925 -22.01 -29.52 -3.53
CA GLU A 925 -21.02 -30.59 -3.72
C GLU A 925 -20.71 -30.86 -5.20
N ALA A 926 -21.71 -30.73 -6.08
CA ALA A 926 -21.54 -30.99 -7.51
C ALA A 926 -20.72 -29.91 -8.21
N ALA A 927 -20.72 -28.69 -7.67
CA ALA A 927 -19.96 -27.56 -8.21
C ALA A 927 -18.64 -27.28 -7.46
N CYS A 928 -18.34 -28.04 -6.39
CA CYS A 928 -17.07 -27.93 -5.69
C CYS A 928 -15.93 -28.62 -6.45
N SER A 929 -14.75 -28.01 -6.42
CA SER A 929 -13.49 -28.59 -6.84
C SER A 929 -12.40 -28.30 -5.81
N VAL A 930 -11.17 -28.81 -6.02
CA VAL A 930 -10.06 -28.64 -5.08
C VAL A 930 -9.76 -27.14 -4.81
N HIS A 931 -9.94 -26.30 -5.83
CA HIS A 931 -9.65 -24.87 -5.80
C HIS A 931 -10.91 -24.00 -5.97
N CYS A 932 -12.11 -24.56 -5.88
CA CYS A 932 -13.34 -23.78 -5.88
C CYS A 932 -14.36 -24.41 -4.93
N HIS A 933 -14.66 -23.72 -3.84
CA HIS A 933 -15.77 -24.12 -2.96
C HIS A 933 -17.02 -23.35 -3.38
N ALA A 934 -18.01 -24.08 -3.88
CA ALA A 934 -19.27 -23.52 -4.36
C ALA A 934 -20.38 -23.69 -3.31
N TYR A 935 -21.24 -22.68 -3.19
CA TYR A 935 -22.38 -22.68 -2.27
C TYR A 935 -23.65 -22.29 -3.01
N ALA A 936 -24.70 -23.09 -2.85
CA ALA A 936 -26.04 -22.76 -3.29
C ALA A 936 -26.66 -21.72 -2.35
N VAL A 937 -27.23 -20.67 -2.94
CA VAL A 937 -27.83 -19.53 -2.24
C VAL A 937 -29.34 -19.57 -2.46
N ALA A 938 -30.11 -19.68 -1.37
CA ALA A 938 -31.56 -19.75 -1.45
C ALA A 938 -32.22 -18.40 -1.87
N GLY A 939 -31.52 -17.29 -1.64
CA GLY A 939 -31.93 -15.97 -2.11
C GLY A 939 -31.08 -14.85 -1.54
N ALA A 940 -30.97 -13.73 -2.27
CA ALA A 940 -30.06 -12.64 -1.93
C ALA A 940 -30.30 -12.01 -0.56
N SER A 941 -31.56 -11.92 -0.10
CA SER A 941 -31.90 -11.41 1.23
C SER A 941 -31.45 -12.30 2.40
N LYS A 942 -31.04 -13.55 2.12
CA LYS A 942 -30.61 -14.53 3.13
C LYS A 942 -29.11 -14.61 3.32
N VAL A 943 -28.35 -13.90 2.49
CA VAL A 943 -26.88 -13.89 2.52
C VAL A 943 -26.35 -12.47 2.67
N LYS A 944 -25.11 -12.36 3.12
CA LYS A 944 -24.39 -11.10 3.21
C LYS A 944 -23.74 -10.76 1.88
N LYS A 945 -23.37 -9.49 1.71
CA LYS A 945 -22.62 -9.04 0.55
C LYS A 945 -21.15 -9.45 0.63
N VAL A 946 -20.47 -9.47 -0.52
CA VAL A 946 -19.06 -9.89 -0.63
C VAL A 946 -18.15 -9.13 0.33
N ASP A 947 -18.29 -7.81 0.46
CA ASP A 947 -17.46 -6.99 1.36
C ASP A 947 -17.56 -7.45 2.82
N SER A 948 -18.76 -7.72 3.32
CA SER A 948 -18.99 -8.18 4.70
C SER A 948 -18.47 -9.59 4.96
N ILE A 949 -18.61 -10.50 3.99
CA ILE A 949 -18.06 -11.86 4.08
C ILE A 949 -16.53 -11.79 4.06
N ARG A 950 -15.95 -11.02 3.12
CA ARG A 950 -14.50 -10.83 2.98
C ARG A 950 -13.91 -10.24 4.26
N GLN A 951 -14.53 -9.22 4.83
CA GLN A 951 -14.13 -8.63 6.11
C GLN A 951 -14.06 -9.69 7.22
N SER A 952 -15.12 -10.50 7.36
CA SER A 952 -15.22 -11.53 8.39
C SER A 952 -14.15 -12.63 8.24
N LEU A 953 -13.84 -13.00 6.99
CA LEU A 953 -12.77 -13.95 6.64
C LEU A 953 -11.38 -13.35 6.89
N ARG A 954 -11.16 -12.08 6.54
CA ARG A 954 -9.90 -11.36 6.73
C ARG A 954 -9.49 -11.33 8.21
N MET A 955 -10.43 -10.96 9.10
CA MET A 955 -10.22 -10.91 10.56
C MET A 955 -9.79 -12.26 11.15
N ARG A 956 -10.15 -13.36 10.50
CA ARG A 956 -9.80 -14.73 10.92
C ARG A 956 -8.57 -15.28 10.20
N GLY A 957 -7.99 -14.54 9.27
CA GLY A 957 -6.80 -14.95 8.53
C GLY A 957 -7.08 -15.81 7.29
N PHE A 958 -8.32 -15.91 6.81
CA PHE A 958 -8.58 -16.56 5.52
C PHE A 958 -8.35 -15.57 4.38
N ARG A 959 -7.63 -16.01 3.33
CA ARG A 959 -7.29 -15.21 2.16
C ARG A 959 -7.80 -15.92 0.90
N CYS A 960 -8.83 -15.35 0.29
CA CYS A 960 -9.54 -15.93 -0.85
C CYS A 960 -10.34 -14.86 -1.59
N ASN A 961 -10.72 -15.14 -2.83
CA ASN A 961 -11.69 -14.34 -3.57
C ASN A 961 -13.10 -14.93 -3.43
N LEU A 962 -14.09 -14.06 -3.47
CA LEU A 962 -15.51 -14.39 -3.36
C LEU A 962 -16.22 -13.85 -4.59
N VAL A 963 -16.96 -14.70 -5.30
CA VAL A 963 -17.64 -14.35 -6.55
C VAL A 963 -19.05 -14.93 -6.54
N TYR A 964 -20.07 -14.07 -6.47
CA TYR A 964 -21.44 -14.50 -6.73
C TYR A 964 -21.64 -14.74 -8.23
N THR A 965 -22.32 -15.83 -8.57
CA THR A 965 -22.60 -16.29 -9.92
C THR A 965 -24.05 -16.76 -10.05
N ARG A 966 -24.54 -16.85 -11.29
CA ARG A 966 -25.91 -17.24 -11.66
C ARG A 966 -26.99 -16.37 -10.99
N ALA A 967 -26.93 -15.06 -11.16
CA ALA A 967 -27.90 -14.10 -10.62
C ALA A 967 -28.12 -14.29 -9.11
N CYS A 968 -27.03 -14.19 -8.33
CA CYS A 968 -26.99 -14.39 -6.88
C CYS A 968 -27.32 -15.81 -6.37
N THR A 969 -27.55 -16.81 -7.23
CA THR A 969 -27.94 -18.16 -6.77
C THR A 969 -26.77 -19.06 -6.38
N ARG A 970 -25.52 -18.70 -6.72
CA ARG A 970 -24.32 -19.43 -6.32
C ARG A 970 -23.22 -18.49 -5.84
N LEU A 971 -22.52 -18.85 -4.77
CA LEU A 971 -21.30 -18.19 -4.32
C LEU A 971 -20.10 -19.12 -4.56
N ASN A 972 -19.13 -18.67 -5.34
CA ASN A 972 -17.84 -19.35 -5.50
C ASN A 972 -16.80 -18.71 -4.59
N VAL A 973 -16.04 -19.54 -3.88
CA VAL A 973 -14.89 -19.16 -3.06
C VAL A 973 -13.65 -19.80 -3.65
N ILE A 974 -12.74 -18.97 -4.14
CA ILE A 974 -11.58 -19.39 -4.94
C ILE A 974 -10.27 -18.84 -4.36
N PRO A 975 -9.10 -19.42 -4.69
CA PRO A 975 -7.81 -18.95 -4.23
C PRO A 975 -7.60 -17.46 -4.43
N LEU A 976 -6.80 -16.86 -3.53
CA LEU A 976 -6.42 -15.46 -3.69
C LEU A 976 -5.78 -15.26 -5.08
N SER A 977 -4.86 -16.14 -5.50
CA SER A 977 -4.18 -16.18 -6.81
C SER A 977 -5.10 -16.44 -8.01
N ALA A 978 -6.35 -16.90 -7.80
CA ALA A 978 -7.29 -17.23 -8.86
C ALA A 978 -8.31 -16.11 -9.11
N SER A 979 -8.58 -15.83 -10.39
CA SER A 979 -9.72 -15.04 -10.89
C SER A 979 -9.69 -15.08 -12.42
N ARG A 980 -10.78 -14.71 -13.11
CA ARG A 980 -10.80 -14.65 -14.58
C ARG A 980 -9.68 -13.80 -15.19
N PRO A 981 -9.42 -12.55 -14.76
CA PRO A 981 -8.32 -11.76 -15.33
C PRO A 981 -6.94 -12.32 -14.98
N ARG A 982 -6.77 -13.02 -13.85
CA ARG A 982 -5.50 -13.69 -13.50
C ARG A 982 -5.25 -14.91 -14.36
N ALA A 983 -6.27 -15.72 -14.64
CA ALA A 983 -6.18 -16.82 -15.59
C ALA A 983 -5.82 -16.32 -17.01
N LEU A 984 -6.39 -15.18 -17.42
CA LEU A 984 -6.04 -14.54 -18.70
C LEU A 984 -4.57 -14.09 -18.74
N ARG A 985 -4.08 -13.44 -17.67
CA ARG A 985 -2.66 -13.05 -17.54
C ARG A 985 -1.73 -14.26 -17.57
N TYR A 986 -2.12 -15.36 -16.91
CA TYR A 986 -1.40 -16.63 -16.96
C TYR A 986 -1.27 -17.14 -18.40
N LEU A 987 -2.39 -17.20 -19.15
CA LEU A 987 -2.39 -17.61 -20.56
C LEU A 987 -1.55 -16.68 -21.44
N SER A 988 -1.65 -15.36 -21.24
CA SER A 988 -0.85 -14.36 -21.96
C SER A 988 0.65 -14.62 -21.84
N ILE A 989 1.14 -14.91 -20.63
CA ILE A 989 2.55 -15.23 -20.40
C ILE A 989 2.92 -16.62 -20.95
N GLN A 990 2.09 -17.64 -20.69
CA GLN A 990 2.33 -19.01 -21.18
C GLN A 990 2.34 -19.11 -22.70
N TRP A 991 1.59 -18.26 -23.40
CA TRP A 991 1.52 -18.27 -24.86
C TRP A 991 2.39 -17.20 -25.50
N GLY A 992 3.01 -16.31 -24.72
CA GLY A 992 3.81 -15.20 -25.23
C GLY A 992 2.99 -14.21 -26.07
N ILE A 993 1.72 -14.03 -25.74
CA ILE A 993 0.80 -13.10 -26.42
C ILE A 993 0.57 -11.92 -25.47
N ASP A 994 1.07 -10.75 -25.85
CA ASP A 994 0.88 -9.52 -25.09
C ASP A 994 -0.62 -9.19 -24.94
N LEU A 995 -1.01 -8.63 -23.79
CA LEU A 995 -2.42 -8.32 -23.48
C LEU A 995 -3.04 -7.27 -24.41
N ASP A 996 -2.24 -6.43 -25.07
CA ASP A 996 -2.72 -5.49 -26.09
C ASP A 996 -3.20 -6.18 -27.39
N LYS A 997 -2.83 -7.46 -27.58
CA LYS A 997 -3.30 -8.34 -28.67
C LYS A 997 -4.44 -9.25 -28.23
N VAL A 998 -5.06 -8.95 -27.09
CA VAL A 998 -6.21 -9.69 -26.56
C VAL A 998 -7.46 -8.83 -26.66
N ALA A 999 -8.54 -9.42 -27.14
CA ALA A 999 -9.88 -8.85 -27.07
C ALA A 999 -10.78 -9.72 -26.19
N VAL A 1000 -11.59 -9.08 -25.35
CA VAL A 1000 -12.48 -9.73 -24.39
C VAL A 1000 -13.91 -9.30 -24.68
N LEU A 1001 -14.77 -10.26 -25.02
CA LEU A 1001 -16.22 -10.08 -25.12
C LEU A 1001 -16.83 -10.25 -23.72
N VAL A 1002 -17.53 -9.24 -23.22
CA VAL A 1002 -18.23 -9.27 -21.92
C VAL A 1002 -19.69 -8.88 -22.09
N GLY A 1003 -20.57 -9.35 -21.20
CA GLY A 1003 -21.96 -8.87 -21.17
C GLY A 1003 -22.09 -7.45 -20.60
N ASP A 1004 -23.10 -6.72 -21.06
CA ASP A 1004 -23.58 -5.46 -20.49
C ASP A 1004 -24.17 -5.61 -19.07
N LYS A 1005 -24.42 -6.84 -18.65
CA LYS A 1005 -24.80 -7.30 -17.31
C LYS A 1005 -24.20 -8.70 -17.07
N GLY A 1006 -24.14 -9.11 -15.81
CA GLY A 1006 -23.88 -10.51 -15.45
C GLY A 1006 -22.72 -10.75 -14.49
N ASP A 1007 -22.46 -12.04 -14.25
CA ASP A 1007 -21.58 -12.54 -13.17
C ASP A 1007 -20.15 -12.81 -13.57
N THR A 1008 -19.72 -12.10 -14.59
CA THR A 1008 -18.29 -11.93 -14.83
C THR A 1008 -17.72 -11.16 -13.64
N ASP A 1009 -16.42 -11.33 -13.34
CA ASP A 1009 -15.68 -10.43 -12.44
C ASP A 1009 -15.62 -9.02 -13.08
N ARG A 1010 -16.78 -8.42 -13.32
CA ARG A 1010 -17.05 -7.49 -14.42
C ARG A 1010 -16.17 -6.27 -14.30
N GLU A 1011 -16.10 -5.72 -13.10
CA GLU A 1011 -15.28 -4.54 -12.80
C GLU A 1011 -13.78 -4.83 -12.88
N ARG A 1012 -13.36 -6.10 -12.80
CA ARG A 1012 -11.96 -6.52 -12.92
C ARG A 1012 -11.58 -6.93 -14.34
N VAL A 1013 -12.55 -7.35 -15.17
CA VAL A 1013 -12.33 -7.79 -16.56
C VAL A 1013 -12.53 -6.64 -17.55
N LEU A 1014 -13.34 -5.62 -17.21
CA LEU A 1014 -13.53 -4.44 -18.05
C LEU A 1014 -12.25 -3.60 -18.25
N PRO A 1015 -11.47 -3.26 -17.21
CA PRO A 1015 -10.25 -2.45 -17.36
C PRO A 1015 -9.00 -3.31 -17.64
N GLY A 1016 -8.04 -2.76 -18.38
CA GLY A 1016 -6.77 -3.42 -18.71
C GLY A 1016 -6.17 -2.91 -20.02
N LEU A 1017 -5.08 -3.55 -20.46
CA LEU A 1017 -4.51 -3.32 -21.79
C LEU A 1017 -5.31 -3.97 -22.92
N HIS A 1018 -6.02 -5.07 -22.62
CA HIS A 1018 -6.85 -5.75 -23.60
C HIS A 1018 -7.99 -4.86 -24.07
N ARG A 1019 -8.46 -5.10 -25.30
CA ARG A 1019 -9.69 -4.49 -25.81
C ARG A 1019 -10.89 -5.18 -25.18
N THR A 1020 -11.85 -4.43 -24.66
CA THR A 1020 -13.10 -4.97 -24.14
C THR A 1020 -14.27 -4.54 -25.01
N LEU A 1021 -15.06 -5.53 -25.43
CA LEU A 1021 -16.24 -5.36 -26.24
C LEU A 1021 -17.46 -5.78 -25.42
N VAL A 1022 -18.37 -4.84 -25.15
CA VAL A 1022 -19.57 -5.07 -24.34
C VAL A 1022 -20.73 -5.49 -25.24
N LEU A 1023 -21.27 -6.68 -24.99
CA LEU A 1023 -22.41 -7.30 -25.67
C LEU A 1023 -23.71 -7.00 -24.91
N PRO A 1024 -24.71 -6.38 -25.56
CA PRO A 1024 -26.00 -6.06 -24.92
C PRO A 1024 -26.87 -7.31 -24.69
N GLU A 1025 -27.69 -7.25 -23.63
CA GLU A 1025 -28.82 -8.15 -23.36
C GLU A 1025 -28.52 -9.66 -23.19
N LEU A 1026 -27.28 -10.04 -22.83
CA LEU A 1026 -26.94 -11.45 -22.60
C LEU A 1026 -27.63 -12.03 -21.37
N VAL A 1027 -27.84 -11.24 -20.32
CA VAL A 1027 -28.57 -11.64 -19.11
C VAL A 1027 -29.49 -10.53 -18.63
N SER A 1028 -30.55 -10.89 -17.89
CA SER A 1028 -31.52 -9.90 -17.39
C SER A 1028 -30.94 -9.00 -16.28
N HIS A 1029 -30.22 -9.62 -15.34
CA HIS A 1029 -29.50 -9.01 -14.23
C HIS A 1029 -28.34 -9.94 -13.81
N GLY A 1030 -27.29 -9.39 -13.22
CA GLY A 1030 -26.21 -10.16 -12.60
C GLY A 1030 -26.33 -10.15 -11.07
N SER A 1031 -25.22 -10.40 -10.39
CA SER A 1031 -25.12 -10.46 -8.93
C SER A 1031 -24.68 -9.13 -8.30
N GLU A 1032 -24.89 -8.01 -8.98
CA GLU A 1032 -24.38 -6.70 -8.54
C GLU A 1032 -24.93 -6.28 -7.17
N GLU A 1033 -26.15 -6.69 -6.80
CA GLU A 1033 -26.78 -6.35 -5.52
C GLU A 1033 -26.03 -6.90 -4.29
N LEU A 1034 -25.33 -8.03 -4.44
CA LEU A 1034 -24.56 -8.70 -3.39
C LEU A 1034 -23.06 -8.36 -3.42
N ARG A 1035 -22.61 -7.45 -4.30
CA ARG A 1035 -21.18 -7.11 -4.40
C ARG A 1035 -20.70 -6.23 -3.24
N ARG A 1036 -21.31 -5.05 -3.06
CA ARG A 1036 -20.78 -4.03 -2.12
C ARG A 1036 -21.78 -3.53 -1.10
N ASP A 1037 -21.27 -3.25 0.09
CA ASP A 1037 -22.03 -2.59 1.14
C ASP A 1037 -22.29 -1.10 0.82
N GLU A 1038 -23.25 -0.48 1.51
CA GLU A 1038 -23.61 0.94 1.30
C GLU A 1038 -22.45 1.91 1.56
N ASP A 1039 -21.51 1.51 2.42
CA ASP A 1039 -20.28 2.24 2.75
C ASP A 1039 -19.11 1.96 1.78
N GLY A 1040 -19.31 1.12 0.77
CA GLY A 1040 -18.30 0.71 -0.21
C GLY A 1040 -17.95 1.80 -1.24
N PHE A 1041 -16.96 1.51 -2.09
CA PHE A 1041 -16.60 2.38 -3.22
C PHE A 1041 -17.51 2.10 -4.44
N LEU A 1042 -17.55 3.05 -5.38
CA LEU A 1042 -18.40 2.95 -6.57
C LEU A 1042 -17.69 2.22 -7.71
N ALA A 1043 -18.45 1.70 -8.69
CA ALA A 1043 -17.87 1.03 -9.85
C ALA A 1043 -16.97 1.97 -10.69
N GLU A 1044 -17.32 3.25 -10.76
CA GLU A 1044 -16.52 4.32 -11.40
C GLU A 1044 -15.14 4.52 -10.74
N ASP A 1045 -14.97 4.10 -9.48
CA ASP A 1045 -13.68 4.14 -8.77
C ASP A 1045 -12.73 3.02 -9.24
N VAL A 1046 -13.20 2.11 -10.09
CA VAL A 1046 -12.46 0.93 -10.57
C VAL A 1046 -12.34 0.89 -12.09
N VAL A 1047 -13.37 1.39 -12.80
CA VAL A 1047 -13.44 1.32 -14.26
C VAL A 1047 -13.73 2.69 -14.84
N ALA A 1048 -12.83 3.16 -15.70
CA ALA A 1048 -13.05 4.33 -16.54
C ALA A 1048 -13.83 3.88 -17.78
N MET A 1049 -15.16 4.02 -17.76
CA MET A 1049 -16.03 3.57 -18.86
C MET A 1049 -15.82 4.37 -20.16
N ASP A 1050 -15.17 5.53 -20.08
CA ASP A 1050 -14.71 6.35 -21.20
C ASP A 1050 -13.33 5.93 -21.73
N SER A 1051 -12.75 4.84 -21.19
CA SER A 1051 -11.49 4.29 -21.66
C SER A 1051 -11.56 3.94 -23.16
N PRO A 1052 -10.54 4.29 -23.96
CA PRO A 1052 -10.49 3.93 -25.36
C PRO A 1052 -10.45 2.42 -25.59
N ASN A 1053 -10.07 1.63 -24.57
CA ASN A 1053 -10.03 0.18 -24.64
C ASN A 1053 -11.39 -0.48 -24.47
N ILE A 1054 -12.42 0.25 -24.04
CA ILE A 1054 -13.77 -0.27 -23.82
C ILE A 1054 -14.70 0.24 -24.92
N LEU A 1055 -15.33 -0.67 -25.66
CA LEU A 1055 -16.30 -0.37 -26.71
C LEU A 1055 -17.59 -1.12 -26.45
N THR A 1056 -18.74 -0.45 -26.61
CA THR A 1056 -20.06 -1.11 -26.54
C THR A 1056 -20.54 -1.39 -27.96
N LEU A 1057 -20.83 -2.65 -28.25
CA LEU A 1057 -21.33 -3.07 -29.57
C LEU A 1057 -22.84 -2.81 -29.66
N ALA A 1058 -23.32 -2.41 -30.83
CA ALA A 1058 -24.76 -2.34 -31.11
C ALA A 1058 -25.34 -3.74 -31.36
N GLU A 1059 -26.63 -3.96 -31.10
CA GLU A 1059 -27.35 -5.26 -31.14
C GLU A 1059 -27.24 -6.07 -32.45
N TYR A 1060 -26.67 -5.51 -33.53
CA TYR A 1060 -26.64 -6.10 -34.87
C TYR A 1060 -25.30 -5.94 -35.61
N GLN A 1061 -24.17 -6.06 -34.92
CA GLN A 1061 -22.86 -5.99 -35.57
C GLN A 1061 -22.39 -7.35 -36.11
N ALA A 1062 -21.82 -7.34 -37.32
CA ALA A 1062 -21.30 -8.53 -37.97
C ALA A 1062 -19.93 -8.92 -37.39
N ALA A 1063 -19.53 -10.19 -37.53
CA ALA A 1063 -18.21 -10.67 -37.12
C ALA A 1063 -17.03 -9.82 -37.69
N ALA A 1064 -17.25 -9.14 -38.82
CA ALA A 1064 -16.30 -8.21 -39.42
C ALA A 1064 -16.02 -6.96 -38.56
N ASP A 1065 -16.98 -6.48 -37.78
CA ASP A 1065 -16.82 -5.31 -36.91
C ASP A 1065 -15.99 -5.65 -35.67
N ILE A 1066 -16.16 -6.88 -35.15
CA ILE A 1066 -15.31 -7.44 -34.09
C ILE A 1066 -13.87 -7.53 -34.59
N LEU A 1067 -13.65 -8.05 -35.80
CA LEU A 1067 -12.33 -8.15 -36.41
C LEU A 1067 -11.67 -6.80 -36.72
N LYS A 1068 -12.45 -5.74 -36.86
CA LYS A 1068 -11.94 -4.38 -37.03
C LYS A 1068 -11.55 -3.75 -35.69
N ALA A 1069 -12.15 -4.21 -34.60
CA ALA A 1069 -11.88 -3.76 -33.25
C ALA A 1069 -10.73 -4.54 -32.56
N ILE A 1070 -10.49 -5.79 -32.99
CA ILE A 1070 -9.31 -6.62 -32.71
C ILE A 1070 -8.16 -6.17 -33.61
#